data_AF-K2D8X9-F1
#
_entry.id   AF-K2D8X9-F1
#
_cell.length_a   1.000
_cell.length_b   1.000
_cell.length_c   1.000
_cell.angle_alpha   90.00
_cell.angle_beta   90.00
_cell.angle_gamma   90.00
#
_symmetry.space_group_name_H-M   'P 1'
#
loop_
_entity.id
_entity.type
_entity.pdbx_description
1 polymer ?
#
loop_
_entity_poly.entity_id
_entity_poly.type
_entity_poly.pdbx_seq_one_letter_code
_entity_poly.pdbx_strand_id
1 'polypeptide(L)'
;MKSRRGFVLPAVLMLISVLLLFAAVRHYFSRNQLIQASHDANYEKSFHLAIGGIESADNLFLKAIAFFNDGRAETLPKLDKAPTELAPILKALLNADGLPYSRKERIPIESSMFTHLQSSWEKFATLKVEIELRDIETLVAQSPFPGPIPDPREARILVMLHAEAVVNGAVARVCRYREAKLVNILPSILGKFALYLRQQGPSSNNSFEDSLSMPNLLKDTPLMVFSGKSSGLASLNPADAADFFESQGWVFLGGDAPWVIGSGPGGGNANYASALQKNDLQTFPILPPDEFSSLNFLSYYSQPEYLSPELKAVSYNKVLSGINDELFSSRIRISGSRNMPTPTNVVGKVIAKSALIQGLKNTQSGLYAPYPFLQESQFNGSAWPGMSAEAAMTMEENFGGVFQRYKSRMSVLIEERYNAINLRALNFPAPPMNSSIMVDPRSLPAGTAVPETSKRLHVDNNPASFIDANSGNLYQLFADDGRKLFEGNLSGFEDLSHFVSKAVISFDKQSEFYKEIETEKKEYLINNIYLIKDSLLIDRPLQSIDGCGGIIIVNGDITIQSEIIAPDQEPIVLISTGGNIRIATSARIQAGLVALKGQIHAESAINVNGIISAKELSMAKLSPLGMRQLSYNANFDVTDSATYMRGFRLFMPKDGITFVK
;
A
#
# COMPACT_ATOMS: atom_id res chain seq x y z
N MET A 1 18.12 77.55 92.30
CA MET A 1 18.03 76.18 91.74
C MET A 1 16.87 76.11 90.74
N LYS A 2 17.15 76.36 89.45
CA LYS A 2 16.27 76.03 88.32
C LYS A 2 16.40 74.53 88.05
N SER A 3 15.30 73.81 87.77
CA SER A 3 15.09 73.03 86.53
C SER A 3 14.01 71.93 86.67
N ARG A 4 13.31 71.70 85.54
CA ARG A 4 12.75 70.41 85.09
C ARG A 4 11.58 69.79 85.87
N ARG A 5 10.38 70.36 85.76
CA ARG A 5 9.11 69.59 85.93
C ARG A 5 8.02 69.85 84.86
N GLY A 6 8.30 70.65 83.83
CA GLY A 6 7.33 70.93 82.74
C GLY A 6 7.36 69.98 81.54
N PHE A 7 8.29 69.02 81.50
CA PHE A 7 8.53 68.15 80.33
C PHE A 7 7.99 66.72 80.47
N VAL A 8 7.43 66.34 81.62
CA VAL A 8 6.95 64.96 81.87
C VAL A 8 5.68 64.66 81.09
N LEU A 9 4.70 65.57 81.09
CA LEU A 9 3.43 65.36 80.37
C LEU A 9 3.62 65.31 78.84
N PRO A 10 4.38 66.22 78.20
CA PRO A 10 4.71 66.10 76.77
C PRO A 10 5.49 64.83 76.44
N ALA A 11 6.43 64.41 77.30
CA ALA A 11 7.19 63.17 77.09
C ALA A 11 6.31 61.91 77.21
N VAL A 12 5.38 61.87 78.17
CA VAL A 12 4.42 60.76 78.32
C VAL A 12 3.42 60.73 77.15
N LEU A 13 2.93 61.89 76.70
CA LEU A 13 2.05 61.96 75.52
C LEU A 13 2.79 61.57 74.23
N MET A 14 4.05 61.96 74.08
CA MET A 14 4.90 61.53 72.97
C MET A 14 5.12 60.01 73.01
N LEU A 15 5.39 59.44 74.19
CA LEU A 15 5.53 57.99 74.38
C LEU A 15 4.24 57.23 74.01
N ILE A 16 3.08 57.71 74.48
CA ILE A 16 1.77 57.13 74.14
C ILE A 16 1.51 57.24 72.63
N SER A 17 1.83 58.37 72.01
CA SER A 17 1.66 58.58 70.57
C SER A 17 2.56 57.64 69.76
N VAL A 18 3.81 57.43 70.20
CA VAL A 18 4.74 56.47 69.59
C VAL A 18 4.24 55.04 69.76
N LEU A 19 3.71 54.67 70.94
CA LEU A 19 3.12 53.34 71.16
C LEU A 19 1.87 53.10 70.31
N LEU A 20 1.00 54.10 70.16
CA LEU A 20 -0.18 54.03 69.28
C LEU A 20 0.24 53.93 67.81
N LEU A 21 1.28 54.66 67.38
CA LEU A 21 1.86 54.54 66.05
C LEU A 21 2.39 53.12 65.81
N PHE A 22 3.15 52.56 66.75
CA PHE A 22 3.64 51.17 66.66
C PHE A 22 2.50 50.14 66.62
N ALA A 23 1.44 50.34 67.41
CA ALA A 23 0.25 49.49 67.39
C ALA A 23 -0.49 49.57 66.04
N ALA A 24 -0.66 50.78 65.49
CA ALA A 24 -1.29 51.00 64.18
C ALA A 24 -0.45 50.38 63.05
N VAL A 25 0.86 50.58 63.07
CA VAL A 25 1.80 49.99 62.11
C VAL A 25 1.79 48.46 62.20
N ARG A 26 1.81 47.89 63.42
CA ARG A 26 1.72 46.43 63.63
C ARG A 26 0.38 45.86 63.16
N HIS A 27 -0.73 46.55 63.42
CA HIS A 27 -2.05 46.15 62.93
C HIS A 27 -2.12 46.20 61.40
N TYR A 28 -1.58 47.26 60.80
CA TYR A 28 -1.49 47.40 59.34
C TYR A 28 -0.65 46.28 58.71
N PHE A 29 0.54 46.00 59.24
CA PHE A 29 1.37 44.89 58.77
C PHE A 29 0.71 43.52 58.96
N SER A 30 0.09 43.27 60.12
CA SER A 30 -0.60 42.01 60.38
C SER A 30 -1.81 41.80 59.46
N ARG A 31 -2.59 42.85 59.20
CA ARG A 31 -3.71 42.81 58.26
C ARG A 31 -3.23 42.56 56.83
N ASN A 32 -2.17 43.25 56.39
CA ASN A 32 -1.60 43.04 55.06
C ASN A 32 -0.98 41.64 54.90
N GLN A 33 -0.32 41.12 55.93
CA GLN A 33 0.20 39.75 55.96
C GLN A 33 -0.93 38.71 55.85
N LEU A 34 -2.05 38.91 56.55
CA LEU A 34 -3.22 38.04 56.46
C LEU A 34 -3.89 38.11 55.08
N ILE A 35 -4.01 39.30 54.48
CA ILE A 35 -4.56 39.47 53.13
C ILE A 35 -3.66 38.79 52.11
N GLN A 36 -2.34 38.96 52.22
CA GLN A 36 -1.37 38.35 51.31
C GLN A 36 -1.36 36.82 51.46
N ALA A 37 -1.32 36.30 52.69
CA ALA A 37 -1.41 34.85 52.93
C ALA A 37 -2.74 34.25 52.44
N SER A 38 -3.86 34.97 52.59
CA SER A 38 -5.15 34.54 52.05
C SER A 38 -5.16 34.55 50.52
N HIS A 39 -4.53 35.55 49.89
CA HIS A 39 -4.42 35.63 48.45
C HIS A 39 -3.54 34.48 47.91
N ASP A 40 -2.39 34.21 48.55
CA ASP A 40 -1.48 33.15 48.16
C ASP A 40 -2.12 31.76 48.32
N ALA A 41 -2.86 31.54 49.42
CA ALA A 41 -3.65 30.32 49.59
C ALA A 41 -4.74 30.17 48.52
N ASN A 42 -5.45 31.24 48.17
CA ASN A 42 -6.44 31.21 47.10
C ASN A 42 -5.81 31.01 45.71
N TYR A 43 -4.61 31.53 45.48
CA TYR A 43 -3.83 31.29 44.26
C TYR A 43 -3.39 29.83 44.16
N GLU A 44 -2.84 29.25 45.23
CA GLU A 44 -2.46 27.83 45.29
C GLU A 44 -3.67 26.93 45.02
N LYS A 45 -4.83 27.28 45.60
CA LYS A 45 -6.09 26.60 45.31
C LYS A 45 -6.48 26.68 43.83
N SER A 46 -6.43 27.88 43.26
CA SER A 46 -6.70 28.10 41.83
C SER A 46 -5.71 27.32 40.95
N PHE A 47 -4.43 27.27 41.33
CA PHE A 47 -3.40 26.55 40.61
C PHE A 47 -3.67 25.04 40.56
N HIS A 48 -3.97 24.42 41.69
CA HIS A 48 -4.32 22.99 41.75
C HIS A 48 -5.60 22.67 40.98
N LEU A 49 -6.61 23.54 41.02
CA LEU A 49 -7.83 23.39 40.22
C LEU A 49 -7.52 23.49 38.71
N ALA A 50 -6.67 24.42 38.30
CA ALA A 50 -6.24 24.56 36.90
C ALA A 50 -5.41 23.36 36.42
N ILE A 51 -4.49 22.84 37.24
CA ILE A 51 -3.71 21.62 36.95
C ILE A 51 -4.65 20.42 36.80
N GLY A 52 -5.59 20.21 37.73
CA GLY A 52 -6.58 19.13 37.65
C GLY A 52 -7.44 19.23 36.38
N GLY A 53 -7.79 20.46 35.99
CA GLY A 53 -8.46 20.75 34.72
C GLY A 53 -7.62 20.34 33.50
N ILE A 54 -6.34 20.72 33.45
CA ILE A 54 -5.42 20.33 32.37
C ILE A 54 -5.25 18.82 32.28
N GLU A 55 -4.99 18.11 33.39
CA GLU A 55 -4.80 16.66 33.36
C GLU A 55 -6.06 15.92 32.88
N SER A 56 -7.23 16.39 33.30
CA SER A 56 -8.51 15.83 32.86
C SER A 56 -8.75 16.09 31.37
N ALA A 57 -8.44 17.32 30.91
CA ALA A 57 -8.55 17.69 29.50
C ALA A 57 -7.60 16.89 28.62
N ASP A 58 -6.37 16.65 29.09
CA ASP A 58 -5.35 15.90 28.38
C ASP A 58 -5.76 14.43 28.21
N ASN A 59 -6.31 13.83 29.26
CA ASN A 59 -6.87 12.48 29.18
C ASN A 59 -8.04 12.38 28.19
N LEU A 60 -8.95 13.36 28.17
CA LEU A 60 -10.04 13.42 27.19
C LEU A 60 -9.51 13.62 25.77
N PHE A 61 -8.49 14.45 25.62
CA PHE A 61 -7.83 14.69 24.34
C PHE A 61 -7.19 13.41 23.80
N LEU A 62 -6.41 12.69 24.60
CA LEU A 62 -5.82 11.41 24.20
C LEU A 62 -6.87 10.37 23.79
N LYS A 63 -8.01 10.30 24.50
CA LYS A 63 -9.15 9.45 24.12
C LYS A 63 -9.76 9.87 22.78
N ALA A 64 -9.90 11.18 22.54
CA ALA A 64 -10.38 11.70 21.26
C ALA A 64 -9.42 11.35 20.11
N ILE A 65 -8.11 11.39 20.35
CA ILE A 65 -7.10 10.98 19.36
C ILE A 65 -7.15 9.49 19.07
N ALA A 66 -7.29 8.65 20.10
CA ALA A 66 -7.47 7.22 19.90
C ALA A 66 -8.72 6.93 19.05
N PHE A 67 -9.85 7.59 19.33
CA PHE A 67 -11.07 7.47 18.53
C PHE A 67 -10.89 8.00 17.10
N PHE A 68 -10.18 9.13 16.93
CA PHE A 68 -9.87 9.69 15.61
C PHE A 68 -9.03 8.71 14.77
N ASN A 69 -8.02 8.10 15.38
CA ASN A 69 -7.10 7.18 14.71
C ASN A 69 -7.73 5.83 14.36
N ASP A 70 -8.81 5.41 15.04
CA ASP A 70 -9.44 4.11 14.82
C ASP A 70 -9.90 3.91 13.35
N GLY A 71 -9.35 2.93 12.65
CA GLY A 71 -9.69 2.67 11.24
C GLY A 71 -11.05 2.00 11.00
N ARG A 72 -11.69 1.47 12.05
CA ARG A 72 -12.83 0.55 11.93
C ARG A 72 -14.10 1.24 11.45
N ALA A 73 -14.87 0.50 10.64
CA ALA A 73 -16.13 0.98 10.06
C ALA A 73 -17.14 1.49 11.11
N GLU A 74 -17.13 0.93 12.32
CA GLU A 74 -18.01 1.32 13.42
C GLU A 74 -17.78 2.76 13.90
N THR A 75 -16.57 3.29 13.69
CA THR A 75 -16.18 4.65 14.08
C THR A 75 -16.39 5.67 12.96
N LEU A 76 -16.87 5.25 11.79
CA LEU A 76 -17.06 6.11 10.62
C LEU A 76 -18.56 6.31 10.33
N PRO A 77 -19.01 7.53 9.94
CA PRO A 77 -18.26 8.80 9.94
C PRO A 77 -17.91 9.30 11.35
N LYS A 78 -16.72 9.90 11.52
CA LYS A 78 -16.13 10.22 12.83
C LYS A 78 -16.99 11.13 13.71
N LEU A 79 -17.55 12.20 13.15
CA LEU A 79 -18.34 13.17 13.93
C LEU A 79 -19.70 12.63 14.36
N ASP A 80 -20.31 11.77 13.55
CA ASP A 80 -21.63 11.20 13.82
C ASP A 80 -21.57 10.08 14.86
N LYS A 81 -20.46 9.33 14.87
CA LYS A 81 -20.22 8.20 15.78
C LYS A 81 -19.45 8.60 17.04
N ALA A 82 -19.01 9.85 17.16
CA ALA A 82 -18.27 10.36 18.30
C ALA A 82 -19.09 10.24 19.60
N PRO A 83 -18.51 9.69 20.69
CA PRO A 83 -19.09 9.83 22.02
C PRO A 83 -19.30 11.31 22.38
N THR A 84 -20.40 11.63 23.07
CA THR A 84 -20.79 13.00 23.42
C THR A 84 -19.66 13.80 24.09
N GLU A 85 -18.88 13.14 24.95
CA GLU A 85 -17.75 13.74 25.66
C GLU A 85 -16.56 14.10 24.76
N LEU A 86 -16.40 13.41 23.63
CA LEU A 86 -15.27 13.62 22.69
C LEU A 86 -15.66 14.53 21.52
N ALA A 87 -16.95 14.67 21.25
CA ALA A 87 -17.47 15.45 20.11
C ALA A 87 -16.95 16.89 20.04
N PRO A 88 -16.81 17.67 21.14
CA PRO A 88 -16.24 19.02 21.07
C PRO A 88 -14.79 19.04 20.57
N ILE A 89 -13.98 18.08 21.03
CA ILE A 89 -12.57 17.92 20.64
C ILE A 89 -12.47 17.45 19.19
N LEU A 90 -13.30 16.50 18.78
CA LEU A 90 -13.29 16.01 17.40
C LEU A 90 -13.75 17.08 16.41
N LYS A 91 -14.72 17.93 16.77
CA LYS A 91 -15.10 19.13 15.99
C LYS A 91 -13.98 20.18 15.93
N ALA A 92 -12.98 20.13 16.82
CA ALA A 92 -11.80 20.98 16.73
C ALA A 92 -10.80 20.48 15.68
N LEU A 93 -10.72 19.15 15.52
CA LEU A 93 -9.75 18.45 14.66
C LEU A 93 -10.30 18.13 13.27
N LEU A 94 -11.62 18.18 13.09
CA LEU A 94 -12.32 17.80 11.87
C LEU A 94 -13.21 18.94 11.35
N ASN A 95 -13.34 19.06 10.04
CA ASN A 95 -14.34 19.93 9.41
C ASN A 95 -15.74 19.29 9.39
N ALA A 96 -16.72 19.98 8.81
CA ALA A 96 -18.10 19.49 8.70
C ALA A 96 -18.21 18.15 7.93
N ASP A 97 -17.30 17.90 6.99
CA ASP A 97 -17.23 16.66 6.20
C ASP A 97 -16.47 15.53 6.93
N GLY A 98 -16.08 15.74 8.20
CA GLY A 98 -15.29 14.79 8.98
C GLY A 98 -13.84 14.65 8.49
N LEU A 99 -13.37 15.55 7.63
CA LEU A 99 -12.01 15.58 7.13
C LEU A 99 -11.11 16.30 8.14
N PRO A 100 -9.86 15.84 8.32
CA PRO A 100 -8.91 16.53 9.18
C PRO A 100 -8.75 18.00 8.76
N TYR A 101 -8.94 18.90 9.72
CA TYR A 101 -8.92 20.34 9.49
C TYR A 101 -8.42 21.05 10.75
N SER A 102 -7.61 22.08 10.56
CA SER A 102 -6.98 22.80 11.66
C SER A 102 -7.39 24.27 11.63
N ARG A 103 -7.89 24.78 12.77
CA ARG A 103 -8.30 26.18 12.96
C ARG A 103 -7.64 26.79 14.19
N LYS A 104 -7.36 28.09 14.13
CA LYS A 104 -6.71 28.85 15.21
C LYS A 104 -7.63 29.27 16.35
N GLU A 105 -8.88 28.80 16.35
CA GLU A 105 -9.87 29.18 17.34
C GLU A 105 -9.66 28.43 18.65
N ARG A 106 -9.89 29.11 19.77
CA ARG A 106 -10.00 28.45 21.07
C ARG A 106 -11.38 27.83 21.20
N ILE A 107 -11.42 26.54 21.49
CA ILE A 107 -12.65 25.79 21.57
C ILE A 107 -12.83 25.33 23.01
N PRO A 108 -13.94 25.71 23.68
CA PRO A 108 -14.21 25.27 25.03
C PRO A 108 -14.41 23.74 25.05
N ILE A 109 -13.81 23.09 26.04
CA ILE A 109 -14.06 21.67 26.33
C ILE A 109 -15.07 21.61 27.47
N GLU A 110 -16.19 20.94 27.25
CA GLU A 110 -17.19 20.68 28.27
C GLU A 110 -17.06 19.23 28.76
N SER A 111 -17.03 19.05 30.09
CA SER A 111 -16.98 17.72 30.71
C SER A 111 -17.62 17.76 32.09
N SER A 112 -18.37 16.71 32.44
CA SER A 112 -18.90 16.48 33.78
C SER A 112 -17.79 16.42 34.85
N MET A 113 -16.57 16.02 34.46
CA MET A 113 -15.39 16.03 35.33
C MET A 113 -15.02 17.43 35.78
N PHE A 114 -15.15 18.45 34.91
CA PHE A 114 -14.84 19.83 35.27
C PHE A 114 -15.84 20.37 36.29
N THR A 115 -17.13 20.04 36.14
CA THR A 115 -18.17 20.38 37.11
C THR A 115 -17.92 19.70 38.46
N HIS A 116 -17.50 18.43 38.44
CA HIS A 116 -17.15 17.71 39.66
C HIS A 116 -15.94 18.36 40.37
N LEU A 117 -14.88 18.68 39.62
CA LEU A 117 -13.71 19.38 40.14
C LEU A 117 -14.09 20.74 40.75
N GLN A 118 -14.98 21.51 40.15
CA GLN A 118 -15.46 22.77 40.72
C GLN A 118 -16.25 22.56 42.02
N SER A 119 -17.15 21.57 42.04
CA SER A 119 -18.03 21.29 43.19
C SER A 119 -17.29 20.82 44.45
N SER A 120 -16.13 20.19 44.27
CA SER A 120 -15.30 19.66 45.36
C SER A 120 -14.48 20.71 46.10
N TRP A 121 -14.47 21.96 45.63
CA TRP A 121 -13.63 23.04 46.17
C TRP A 121 -14.46 24.02 47.01
N GLU A 122 -15.08 25.04 46.40
CA GLU A 122 -15.86 26.07 47.11
C GLU A 122 -16.98 26.64 46.22
N LYS A 123 -18.00 27.27 46.82
CA LYS A 123 -19.15 27.87 46.11
C LYS A 123 -18.80 28.91 45.04
N PHE A 124 -17.58 29.46 45.05
CA PHE A 124 -17.11 30.52 44.15
C PHE A 124 -15.92 30.09 43.27
N ALA A 125 -15.73 28.80 43.06
CA ALA A 125 -14.71 28.28 42.15
C ALA A 125 -15.24 28.20 40.71
N THR A 126 -14.47 28.71 39.74
CA THR A 126 -14.75 28.51 38.31
C THR A 126 -13.54 27.92 37.62
N LEU A 127 -13.76 26.99 36.69
CA LEU A 127 -12.74 26.37 35.86
C LEU A 127 -13.18 26.46 34.40
N LYS A 128 -12.35 27.06 33.55
CA LYS A 128 -12.54 27.14 32.10
C LYS A 128 -11.41 26.37 31.42
N VAL A 129 -11.76 25.44 30.53
CA VAL A 129 -10.81 24.63 29.78
C VAL A 129 -11.03 24.83 28.28
N GLU A 130 -9.96 25.07 27.53
CA GLU A 130 -10.02 25.29 26.08
C GLU A 130 -8.90 24.53 25.36
N ILE A 131 -9.17 24.11 24.12
CA ILE A 131 -8.14 23.63 23.17
C ILE A 131 -7.90 24.67 22.09
N GLU A 132 -6.64 24.85 21.71
CA GLU A 132 -6.21 25.73 20.62
C GLU A 132 -5.22 24.98 19.71
N LEU A 133 -5.43 25.04 18.38
CA LEU A 133 -4.48 24.52 17.39
C LEU A 133 -3.73 25.70 16.76
N ARG A 134 -2.39 25.67 16.79
CA ARG A 134 -1.51 26.72 16.27
C ARG A 134 -0.49 26.16 15.29
N ASP A 135 0.18 27.08 14.60
CA ASP A 135 1.37 26.83 13.77
C ASP A 135 1.19 25.63 12.83
N ILE A 136 0.04 25.62 12.15
CA ILE A 136 -0.35 24.57 11.20
C ILE A 136 0.48 24.75 9.94
N GLU A 137 1.44 23.86 9.75
CA GLU A 137 2.40 23.90 8.66
C GLU A 137 2.34 22.60 7.87
N THR A 138 2.33 22.68 6.53
CA THR A 138 2.37 21.49 5.67
C THR A 138 3.66 20.70 5.89
N LEU A 139 3.57 19.39 6.07
CA LEU A 139 4.73 18.52 6.38
C LEU A 139 5.69 18.35 5.20
N VAL A 140 5.15 18.34 3.98
CA VAL A 140 5.91 18.15 2.76
C VAL A 140 5.50 19.26 1.80
N ALA A 141 6.46 20.12 1.47
CA ALA A 141 6.26 21.13 0.44
C ALA A 141 6.10 20.45 -0.93
N GLN A 142 5.28 21.03 -1.80
CA GLN A 142 5.16 20.56 -3.16
C GLN A 142 6.51 20.69 -3.87
N SER A 143 7.03 19.56 -4.38
CA SER A 143 8.23 19.55 -5.19
C SER A 143 7.96 20.25 -6.53
N PRO A 144 8.89 21.07 -7.05
CA PRO A 144 8.80 21.59 -8.40
C PRO A 144 9.06 20.50 -9.46
N PHE A 145 9.55 19.33 -9.05
CA PHE A 145 9.85 18.21 -9.95
C PHE A 145 8.67 17.21 -10.01
N PRO A 146 8.48 16.53 -11.16
CA PRO A 146 7.50 15.45 -11.27
C PRO A 146 7.72 14.36 -10.22
N GLY A 147 6.65 13.90 -9.58
CA GLY A 147 6.66 12.88 -8.55
C GLY A 147 5.30 12.74 -7.85
N PRO A 148 5.28 12.12 -6.66
CA PRO A 148 4.10 12.08 -5.81
C PRO A 148 3.69 13.49 -5.41
N ILE A 149 2.39 13.77 -5.45
CA ILE A 149 1.83 15.06 -5.05
C ILE A 149 1.53 14.98 -3.54
N PRO A 150 2.18 15.81 -2.71
CA PRO A 150 1.89 15.85 -1.27
C PRO A 150 0.45 16.27 -1.01
N ASP A 151 -0.16 15.67 0.01
CA ASP A 151 -1.50 16.06 0.43
C ASP A 151 -1.42 17.25 1.39
N PRO A 152 -2.10 18.38 1.12
CA PRO A 152 -2.00 19.57 1.95
C PRO A 152 -2.55 19.38 3.37
N ARG A 153 -3.30 18.30 3.63
CA ARG A 153 -3.79 17.95 4.97
C ARG A 153 -2.69 17.36 5.84
N GLU A 154 -1.62 16.82 5.26
CA GLU A 154 -0.48 16.35 6.04
C GLU A 154 0.25 17.55 6.67
N ALA A 155 0.10 17.71 7.99
CA ALA A 155 0.50 18.92 8.67
C ALA A 155 1.15 18.66 10.04
N ARG A 156 2.11 19.50 10.37
CA ARG A 156 2.59 19.70 11.73
C ARG A 156 1.67 20.70 12.42
N ILE A 157 1.25 20.38 13.64
CA ILE A 157 0.27 21.14 14.40
C ILE A 157 0.79 21.32 15.83
N LEU A 158 0.76 22.54 16.34
CA LEU A 158 0.96 22.80 17.76
C LEU A 158 -0.40 22.73 18.48
N VAL A 159 -0.57 21.76 19.35
CA VAL A 159 -1.77 21.62 20.19
C VAL A 159 -1.53 22.27 21.54
N MET A 160 -2.41 23.17 21.95
CA MET A 160 -2.38 23.82 23.25
C MET A 160 -3.66 23.53 24.02
N LEU A 161 -3.53 23.03 25.25
CA LEU A 161 -4.61 22.92 26.23
C LEU A 161 -4.45 24.04 27.25
N HIS A 162 -5.51 24.81 27.46
CA HIS A 162 -5.57 25.92 28.39
C HIS A 162 -6.53 25.59 29.52
N ALA A 163 -6.12 25.83 30.76
CA ALA A 163 -7.02 25.87 31.91
C ALA A 163 -6.84 27.18 32.66
N GLU A 164 -7.96 27.86 32.89
CA GLU A 164 -8.03 29.05 33.74
C GLU A 164 -8.96 28.73 34.91
N ALA A 165 -8.45 28.84 36.12
CA ALA A 165 -9.20 28.63 37.34
C ALA A 165 -9.24 29.92 38.18
N VAL A 166 -10.38 30.17 38.80
CA VAL A 166 -10.59 31.30 39.70
C VAL A 166 -11.19 30.81 41.01
N VAL A 167 -10.54 31.12 42.13
CA VAL A 167 -11.03 30.84 43.49
C VAL A 167 -10.98 32.11 44.31
N ASN A 168 -12.14 32.59 44.76
CA ASN A 168 -12.27 33.82 45.57
C ASN A 168 -11.53 35.04 44.98
N GLY A 169 -11.51 35.14 43.64
CA GLY A 169 -10.89 36.24 42.89
C GLY A 169 -9.40 36.06 42.55
N ALA A 170 -8.70 35.07 43.13
CA ALA A 170 -7.36 34.69 42.68
C ALA A 170 -7.46 33.88 41.38
N VAL A 171 -6.57 34.14 40.42
CA VAL A 171 -6.59 33.51 39.08
C VAL A 171 -5.29 32.75 38.88
N ALA A 172 -5.39 31.51 38.41
CA ALA A 172 -4.24 30.73 37.94
C ALA A 172 -4.49 30.23 36.51
N ARG A 173 -3.47 30.33 35.66
CA ARG A 173 -3.51 29.86 34.28
C ARG A 173 -2.45 28.80 34.06
N VAL A 174 -2.89 27.65 33.58
CA VAL A 174 -2.01 26.55 33.22
C VAL A 174 -2.20 26.24 31.74
N CYS A 175 -1.09 26.03 31.04
CA CYS A 175 -1.10 25.68 29.64
C CYS A 175 -0.23 24.43 29.42
N ARG A 176 -0.73 23.46 28.67
CA ARG A 176 0.06 22.31 28.19
C ARG A 176 0.17 22.38 26.69
N TYR A 177 1.37 22.20 26.14
CA TYR A 177 1.58 22.15 24.70
C TYR A 177 2.17 20.82 24.23
N ARG A 178 1.80 20.43 23.01
CA ARG A 178 2.32 19.27 22.29
C ARG A 178 2.48 19.58 20.81
N GLU A 179 3.56 19.09 20.22
CA GLU A 179 3.67 18.98 18.77
C GLU A 179 2.97 17.71 18.32
N ALA A 180 2.09 17.82 17.34
CA ALA A 180 1.41 16.70 16.70
C ALA A 180 1.65 16.72 15.19
N LYS A 181 1.61 15.54 14.58
CA LYS A 181 1.68 15.37 13.13
C LYS A 181 0.44 14.63 12.65
N LEU A 182 -0.31 15.28 11.77
CA LEU A 182 -1.38 14.69 11.00
C LEU A 182 -0.79 14.13 9.72
N VAL A 183 -0.84 12.82 9.52
CA VAL A 183 -0.13 12.11 8.45
C VAL A 183 -0.98 10.99 7.89
N ASN A 184 -0.82 10.69 6.61
CA ASN A 184 -1.35 9.47 6.01
C ASN A 184 -0.32 8.34 6.12
N ILE A 185 -0.73 7.21 6.71
CA ILE A 185 0.14 6.05 6.96
C ILE A 185 0.33 5.16 5.71
N LEU A 186 -0.35 5.46 4.61
CA LEU A 186 -0.22 4.69 3.37
C LEU A 186 1.07 5.05 2.61
N PRO A 187 1.65 4.11 1.85
CA PRO A 187 2.94 4.27 1.16
C PRO A 187 2.84 5.12 -0.13
N SER A 188 2.07 6.22 -0.10
CA SER A 188 1.82 7.08 -1.27
C SER A 188 1.33 6.24 -2.47
N ILE A 189 1.65 6.63 -3.70
CA ILE A 189 1.22 5.92 -4.92
C ILE A 189 1.69 4.46 -5.01
N LEU A 190 2.70 4.06 -4.24
CA LEU A 190 3.15 2.66 -4.20
C LEU A 190 2.05 1.73 -3.67
N GLY A 191 1.14 2.26 -2.85
CA GLY A 191 0.00 1.52 -2.30
C GLY A 191 -0.94 0.94 -3.37
N LYS A 192 -0.92 1.49 -4.58
CA LYS A 192 -1.70 0.94 -5.71
C LYS A 192 -1.07 -0.30 -6.34
N PHE A 193 0.24 -0.47 -6.22
CA PHE A 193 0.96 -1.53 -6.90
C PHE A 193 1.16 -2.71 -5.95
N ALA A 194 0.62 -3.87 -6.31
CA ALA A 194 0.97 -5.12 -5.64
C ALA A 194 2.48 -5.36 -5.74
N LEU A 195 3.02 -5.20 -6.95
CA LEU A 195 4.45 -5.29 -7.24
C LEU A 195 4.89 -4.06 -8.06
N TYR A 196 5.91 -3.38 -7.57
CA TYR A 196 6.54 -2.24 -8.23
C TYR A 196 8.04 -2.45 -8.33
N LEU A 197 8.55 -2.71 -9.53
CA LEU A 197 9.97 -2.88 -9.80
C LEU A 197 10.42 -1.85 -10.81
N ARG A 198 11.41 -1.03 -10.47
CA ARG A 198 11.94 -0.03 -11.40
C ARG A 198 12.81 -0.63 -12.50
N GLN A 199 13.44 -1.77 -12.24
CA GLN A 199 14.41 -2.40 -13.11
C GLN A 199 14.28 -3.92 -13.05
N GLN A 200 14.70 -4.59 -14.12
CA GLN A 200 14.70 -6.05 -14.24
C GLN A 200 15.77 -6.74 -13.38
N GLY A 201 16.84 -6.02 -13.03
CA GLY A 201 18.05 -6.62 -12.48
C GLY A 201 18.81 -7.44 -13.52
N PRO A 202 19.72 -8.35 -13.10
CA PRO A 202 20.49 -9.18 -14.02
C PRO A 202 19.59 -10.10 -14.86
N SER A 203 19.64 -9.96 -16.19
CA SER A 203 18.76 -10.62 -17.17
C SER A 203 18.72 -12.15 -17.07
N SER A 204 19.77 -12.79 -16.57
CA SER A 204 19.89 -14.25 -16.40
C SER A 204 19.02 -14.83 -15.27
N ASN A 205 18.36 -13.99 -14.45
CA ASN A 205 17.59 -14.44 -13.29
C ASN A 205 16.08 -14.61 -13.55
N ASN A 206 15.53 -14.12 -14.66
CA ASN A 206 14.08 -14.19 -14.89
C ASN A 206 13.58 -15.54 -15.42
N SER A 207 14.45 -16.32 -16.07
CA SER A 207 14.09 -17.59 -16.71
C SER A 207 14.49 -18.80 -15.85
N PHE A 208 13.69 -19.86 -15.91
CA PHE A 208 14.12 -21.19 -15.46
C PHE A 208 13.43 -22.28 -16.28
N GLU A 209 14.02 -23.48 -16.29
CA GLU A 209 13.42 -24.65 -16.94
C GLU A 209 12.21 -25.14 -16.15
N ASP A 210 11.09 -25.33 -16.85
CA ASP A 210 9.80 -25.81 -16.33
C ASP A 210 9.33 -27.00 -17.19
N SER A 211 8.46 -27.87 -16.68
CA SER A 211 8.14 -29.15 -17.32
C SER A 211 6.67 -29.57 -17.13
N LEU A 212 6.13 -30.30 -18.10
CA LEU A 212 4.79 -30.91 -18.07
C LEU A 212 4.78 -32.33 -17.47
N SER A 213 5.94 -32.99 -17.41
CA SER A 213 6.02 -34.45 -17.34
C SER A 213 5.61 -35.10 -16.01
N MET A 214 5.71 -34.41 -14.87
CA MET A 214 5.30 -34.94 -13.55
C MET A 214 4.99 -33.78 -12.57
N PRO A 215 3.94 -33.87 -11.73
CA PRO A 215 3.77 -32.97 -10.59
C PRO A 215 5.01 -33.05 -9.67
N ASN A 216 5.61 -31.90 -9.35
CA ASN A 216 6.71 -31.68 -8.37
C ASN A 216 8.16 -31.70 -8.91
N LEU A 217 8.38 -31.65 -10.24
CA LEU A 217 9.72 -31.55 -10.85
C LEU A 217 10.19 -30.10 -11.12
N LEU A 218 9.60 -29.13 -10.41
CA LEU A 218 9.90 -27.71 -10.56
C LEU A 218 11.30 -27.40 -10.01
N LYS A 219 12.27 -27.07 -10.88
CA LYS A 219 13.67 -26.82 -10.47
C LYS A 219 13.86 -25.57 -9.60
N ASP A 220 12.91 -24.63 -9.64
CA ASP A 220 12.86 -23.43 -8.79
C ASP A 220 11.40 -22.99 -8.65
N THR A 221 11.01 -22.43 -7.51
CA THR A 221 9.63 -21.99 -7.28
C THR A 221 9.43 -20.52 -7.68
N PRO A 222 8.47 -20.19 -8.57
CA PRO A 222 8.19 -18.82 -8.95
C PRO A 222 7.45 -18.07 -7.84
N LEU A 223 7.64 -16.76 -7.77
CA LEU A 223 6.77 -15.86 -7.04
C LEU A 223 5.44 -15.71 -7.78
N MET A 224 4.37 -16.16 -7.12
CA MET A 224 2.99 -15.92 -7.52
C MET A 224 2.55 -14.55 -7.01
N VAL A 225 2.21 -13.65 -7.92
CA VAL A 225 1.65 -12.33 -7.59
C VAL A 225 0.15 -12.39 -7.80
N PHE A 226 -0.59 -12.22 -6.71
CA PHE A 226 -2.05 -12.14 -6.68
C PHE A 226 -2.45 -10.70 -6.42
N SER A 227 -2.84 -10.02 -7.48
CA SER A 227 -3.18 -8.60 -7.43
C SER A 227 -4.54 -8.29 -6.79
N GLY A 228 -5.26 -9.28 -6.29
CA GLY A 228 -6.51 -9.08 -5.57
C GLY A 228 -7.43 -10.29 -5.66
N LYS A 229 -8.72 -10.05 -5.80
CA LYS A 229 -9.74 -11.11 -5.81
C LYS A 229 -9.94 -11.64 -7.23
N SER A 230 -10.17 -12.94 -7.35
CA SER A 230 -10.79 -13.47 -8.58
C SER A 230 -12.19 -12.88 -8.71
N SER A 231 -12.66 -12.66 -9.94
CA SER A 231 -13.98 -12.06 -10.17
C SER A 231 -15.10 -12.90 -9.55
N GLY A 232 -14.92 -14.23 -9.42
CA GLY A 232 -15.91 -15.20 -8.91
C GLY A 232 -17.18 -15.32 -9.76
N LEU A 233 -17.42 -14.34 -10.63
CA LEU A 233 -18.57 -14.20 -11.49
C LEU A 233 -18.33 -14.92 -12.81
N ALA A 234 -19.37 -15.62 -13.25
CA ALA A 234 -19.38 -16.31 -14.54
C ALA A 234 -19.25 -15.36 -15.72
N SER A 235 -19.60 -14.08 -15.58
CA SER A 235 -19.28 -13.01 -16.53
C SER A 235 -19.40 -11.60 -15.93
N LEU A 236 -18.63 -10.64 -16.44
CA LEU A 236 -18.67 -9.21 -16.07
C LEU A 236 -18.99 -8.33 -17.29
N ASN A 237 -19.91 -7.38 -17.17
CA ASN A 237 -20.08 -6.37 -18.22
C ASN A 237 -18.88 -5.39 -18.25
N PRO A 238 -18.70 -4.58 -19.30
CA PRO A 238 -17.52 -3.74 -19.44
C PRO A 238 -17.32 -2.70 -18.33
N ALA A 239 -18.41 -2.11 -17.81
CA ALA A 239 -18.32 -1.12 -16.75
C ALA A 239 -17.89 -1.77 -15.43
N ASP A 240 -18.53 -2.87 -15.05
CA ASP A 240 -18.18 -3.64 -13.86
C ASP A 240 -16.76 -4.21 -13.96
N ALA A 241 -16.33 -4.62 -15.16
CA ALA A 241 -14.97 -5.09 -15.39
C ALA A 241 -13.96 -3.95 -15.20
N ALA A 242 -14.21 -2.77 -15.75
CA ALA A 242 -13.35 -1.60 -15.55
C ALA A 242 -13.20 -1.28 -14.06
N ASP A 243 -14.31 -1.15 -13.33
CA ASP A 243 -14.30 -0.87 -11.88
C ASP A 243 -13.60 -1.99 -11.09
N PHE A 244 -13.75 -3.24 -11.52
CA PHE A 244 -13.06 -4.37 -10.95
C PHE A 244 -11.54 -4.31 -11.20
N PHE A 245 -11.05 -4.00 -12.41
CA PHE A 245 -9.62 -3.78 -12.67
C PHE A 245 -9.05 -2.59 -11.90
N GLU A 246 -9.84 -1.53 -11.76
CA GLU A 246 -9.51 -0.33 -10.99
C GLU A 246 -9.44 -0.61 -9.49
N SER A 247 -10.10 -1.65 -8.98
CA SER A 247 -10.00 -2.06 -7.56
C SER A 247 -8.91 -3.10 -7.27
N GLN A 248 -8.32 -3.71 -8.32
CA GLN A 248 -7.17 -4.61 -8.14
C GLN A 248 -5.89 -3.81 -7.91
N GLY A 249 -4.91 -4.45 -7.26
CA GLY A 249 -3.53 -4.01 -7.26
C GLY A 249 -2.93 -4.07 -8.66
N TRP A 250 -2.10 -3.10 -8.98
CA TRP A 250 -1.41 -3.05 -10.28
C TRP A 250 -0.01 -3.63 -10.18
N VAL A 251 0.58 -3.90 -11.33
CA VAL A 251 1.99 -4.30 -11.41
C VAL A 251 2.74 -3.29 -12.26
N PHE A 252 3.82 -2.72 -11.73
CA PHE A 252 4.75 -1.91 -12.50
C PHE A 252 6.07 -2.66 -12.69
N LEU A 253 6.45 -2.87 -13.95
CA LEU A 253 7.72 -3.47 -14.34
C LEU A 253 8.47 -2.50 -15.26
N GLY A 254 9.35 -1.71 -14.65
CA GLY A 254 10.18 -0.70 -15.30
C GLY A 254 11.51 -1.24 -15.84
N GLY A 255 12.26 -0.37 -16.52
CA GLY A 255 13.54 -0.69 -17.15
C GLY A 255 13.55 -0.32 -18.63
N ASP A 256 14.75 -0.23 -19.20
CA ASP A 256 14.92 0.18 -20.60
C ASP A 256 14.48 -0.93 -21.56
N ALA A 257 14.84 -2.18 -21.22
CA ALA A 257 14.52 -3.38 -21.96
C ALA A 257 13.12 -3.92 -21.59
N PRO A 258 12.41 -4.55 -22.54
CA PRO A 258 11.14 -5.20 -22.24
C PRO A 258 11.30 -6.37 -21.26
N TRP A 259 10.37 -6.46 -20.31
CA TRP A 259 10.17 -7.66 -19.51
C TRP A 259 9.49 -8.72 -20.35
N VAL A 260 10.17 -9.84 -20.53
CA VAL A 260 9.60 -11.01 -21.20
C VAL A 260 9.15 -12.00 -20.13
N ILE A 261 7.87 -12.38 -20.16
CA ILE A 261 7.25 -13.28 -19.16
C ILE A 261 6.71 -14.54 -19.87
N GLY A 262 7.30 -15.70 -19.57
CA GLY A 262 6.92 -16.98 -20.16
C GLY A 262 5.83 -17.68 -19.36
N SER A 263 4.84 -18.24 -20.07
CA SER A 263 3.75 -19.02 -19.47
C SER A 263 4.20 -20.45 -19.21
N GLY A 264 4.68 -20.73 -18.00
CA GLY A 264 5.16 -22.06 -17.62
C GLY A 264 4.08 -22.98 -17.03
N PRO A 265 4.16 -24.31 -17.24
CA PRO A 265 3.21 -25.30 -16.72
C PRO A 265 3.30 -25.53 -15.21
N GLY A 266 4.30 -24.96 -14.52
CA GLY A 266 4.44 -25.06 -13.07
C GLY A 266 4.78 -26.46 -12.58
N GLY A 267 5.56 -27.22 -13.36
CA GLY A 267 5.99 -28.56 -13.00
C GLY A 267 4.82 -29.49 -12.77
N GLY A 268 3.75 -29.37 -13.57
CA GLY A 268 2.48 -30.12 -13.43
C GLY A 268 1.62 -29.73 -12.22
N ASN A 269 2.05 -28.79 -11.37
CA ASN A 269 1.29 -28.35 -10.20
C ASN A 269 0.43 -27.12 -10.52
N ALA A 270 -0.90 -27.28 -10.43
CA ALA A 270 -1.86 -26.23 -10.78
C ALA A 270 -1.79 -24.98 -9.87
N ASN A 271 -1.19 -25.07 -8.68
CA ASN A 271 -0.95 -23.91 -7.82
C ASN A 271 0.17 -23.01 -8.32
N TYR A 272 1.10 -23.57 -9.10
CA TYR A 272 2.20 -22.81 -9.69
C TYR A 272 1.96 -22.53 -11.16
N ALA A 273 1.32 -23.44 -11.91
CA ALA A 273 1.00 -23.29 -13.33
C ALA A 273 0.45 -21.91 -13.65
N SER A 274 0.98 -21.25 -14.67
CA SER A 274 0.53 -19.89 -15.04
C SER A 274 -0.97 -19.93 -15.37
N ALA A 275 -1.72 -18.89 -15.07
CA ALA A 275 -3.10 -18.82 -15.54
C ALA A 275 -3.12 -18.61 -17.06
N LEU A 276 -3.32 -19.68 -17.83
CA LEU A 276 -3.77 -19.59 -19.22
C LEU A 276 -5.29 -19.64 -19.23
N GLN A 277 -5.94 -18.64 -19.81
CA GLN A 277 -7.37 -18.72 -19.97
C GLN A 277 -7.74 -19.66 -21.13
N LYS A 278 -8.59 -20.66 -20.85
CA LYS A 278 -9.23 -21.59 -21.79
C LYS A 278 -8.29 -22.12 -22.89
N ASN A 279 -7.66 -23.28 -22.63
CA ASN A 279 -7.01 -24.15 -23.63
C ASN A 279 -8.04 -24.78 -24.59
N ASP A 280 -9.11 -24.08 -24.95
CA ASP A 280 -10.14 -24.61 -25.83
C ASP A 280 -9.61 -24.58 -27.25
N LEU A 281 -9.44 -25.77 -27.80
CA LEU A 281 -9.04 -25.97 -29.18
C LEU A 281 -10.09 -25.36 -30.11
N GLN A 282 -9.67 -24.43 -30.96
CA GLN A 282 -10.53 -23.91 -32.03
C GLN A 282 -10.44 -24.78 -33.24
N THR A 283 -11.50 -24.83 -34.03
CA THR A 283 -11.46 -25.43 -35.37
C THR A 283 -11.90 -24.43 -36.42
N PHE A 284 -11.19 -24.39 -37.54
CA PHE A 284 -11.49 -23.57 -38.70
C PHE A 284 -11.71 -24.47 -39.92
N PRO A 285 -12.69 -24.16 -40.79
CA PRO A 285 -12.83 -24.86 -42.05
C PRO A 285 -11.59 -24.67 -42.91
N ILE A 286 -11.23 -25.70 -43.66
CA ILE A 286 -10.18 -25.62 -44.68
C ILE A 286 -10.83 -25.09 -45.96
N LEU A 287 -10.32 -23.98 -46.49
CA LEU A 287 -10.88 -23.30 -47.65
C LEU A 287 -9.93 -23.45 -48.85
N PRO A 288 -10.45 -23.40 -50.09
CA PRO A 288 -9.60 -23.30 -51.27
C PRO A 288 -8.63 -22.11 -51.15
N PRO A 289 -7.38 -22.22 -51.64
CA PRO A 289 -6.89 -23.29 -52.53
C PRO A 289 -6.16 -24.43 -51.79
N ASP A 290 -6.37 -24.64 -50.48
CA ASP A 290 -5.72 -25.75 -49.75
C ASP A 290 -6.30 -27.10 -50.22
N GLU A 291 -5.47 -28.09 -50.56
CA GLU A 291 -5.95 -29.36 -51.16
C GLU A 291 -6.91 -30.13 -50.22
N PHE A 292 -6.66 -30.05 -48.92
CA PHE A 292 -7.52 -30.65 -47.90
C PHE A 292 -8.88 -29.97 -47.77
N SER A 293 -9.15 -28.86 -48.46
CA SER A 293 -10.50 -28.25 -48.51
C SER A 293 -11.55 -29.19 -49.10
N SER A 294 -11.13 -30.16 -49.90
CA SER A 294 -12.00 -31.22 -50.44
C SER A 294 -12.40 -32.29 -49.39
N LEU A 295 -11.71 -32.33 -48.25
CA LEU A 295 -11.91 -33.33 -47.20
C LEU A 295 -12.76 -32.76 -46.06
N ASN A 296 -14.07 -33.03 -46.11
CA ASN A 296 -15.05 -32.51 -45.15
C ASN A 296 -14.89 -33.01 -43.70
N PHE A 297 -14.02 -33.99 -43.46
CA PHE A 297 -13.69 -34.52 -42.14
C PHE A 297 -12.43 -33.91 -41.54
N LEU A 298 -11.78 -32.95 -42.23
CA LEU A 298 -10.63 -32.22 -41.71
C LEU A 298 -11.00 -30.77 -41.40
N SER A 299 -10.33 -30.22 -40.39
CA SER A 299 -10.39 -28.81 -40.05
C SER A 299 -9.03 -28.37 -39.53
N TYR A 300 -8.64 -27.13 -39.80
CA TYR A 300 -7.52 -26.55 -39.09
C TYR A 300 -7.87 -26.37 -37.63
N TYR A 301 -6.89 -26.43 -36.74
CA TYR A 301 -7.06 -26.05 -35.35
C TYR A 301 -5.95 -25.15 -34.86
N SER A 302 -6.27 -24.40 -33.80
CA SER A 302 -5.31 -23.60 -33.04
C SER A 302 -5.64 -23.75 -31.55
N GLN A 303 -4.61 -23.87 -30.71
CA GLN A 303 -4.72 -24.04 -29.26
C GLN A 303 -3.54 -23.36 -28.56
N PRO A 304 -3.74 -22.51 -27.54
CA PRO A 304 -2.64 -21.95 -26.77
C PRO A 304 -2.14 -23.02 -25.82
N GLU A 305 -0.84 -23.05 -25.58
CA GLU A 305 -0.23 -24.01 -24.69
C GLU A 305 0.89 -23.36 -23.87
N TYR A 306 1.17 -23.95 -22.72
CA TYR A 306 2.33 -23.56 -21.90
C TYR A 306 3.63 -23.79 -22.66
N LEU A 307 4.62 -22.93 -22.40
CA LEU A 307 5.98 -23.17 -22.89
C LEU A 307 6.65 -24.21 -22.03
N SER A 308 7.14 -25.27 -22.66
CA SER A 308 7.89 -26.32 -21.97
C SER A 308 8.86 -27.03 -22.94
N PRO A 309 9.95 -27.63 -22.42
CA PRO A 309 10.90 -28.39 -23.23
C PRO A 309 10.27 -29.57 -23.97
N GLU A 310 9.17 -30.13 -23.46
CA GLU A 310 8.47 -31.26 -24.09
C GLU A 310 7.90 -30.92 -25.47
N LEU A 311 7.61 -29.64 -25.76
CA LEU A 311 7.20 -29.20 -27.11
C LEU A 311 8.28 -29.42 -28.18
N LYS A 312 9.53 -29.67 -27.77
CA LYS A 312 10.64 -30.05 -28.66
C LYS A 312 10.92 -31.55 -28.65
N ALA A 313 10.27 -32.30 -27.77
CA ALA A 313 10.43 -33.74 -27.64
C ALA A 313 9.54 -34.49 -28.63
N VAL A 314 9.84 -35.79 -28.82
CA VAL A 314 9.09 -36.69 -29.71
C VAL A 314 7.62 -36.81 -29.27
N SER A 315 7.34 -36.72 -27.96
CA SER A 315 5.99 -36.85 -27.41
C SER A 315 5.00 -35.78 -27.88
N TYR A 316 5.48 -34.58 -28.23
CA TYR A 316 4.68 -33.50 -28.81
C TYR A 316 5.02 -33.28 -30.29
N ASN A 317 5.45 -34.34 -31.01
CA ASN A 317 5.82 -34.27 -32.43
C ASN A 317 6.84 -33.16 -32.74
N LYS A 318 7.71 -32.80 -31.78
CA LYS A 318 8.78 -31.80 -31.97
C LYS A 318 8.29 -30.46 -32.54
N VAL A 319 7.07 -30.05 -32.18
CA VAL A 319 6.39 -28.90 -32.77
C VAL A 319 7.16 -27.58 -32.69
N LEU A 320 8.06 -27.40 -31.73
CA LEU A 320 8.92 -26.19 -31.62
C LEU A 320 10.43 -26.47 -31.77
N SER A 321 10.86 -27.62 -32.34
CA SER A 321 12.29 -28.02 -32.29
C SER A 321 13.28 -27.09 -33.03
N GLY A 322 12.80 -26.13 -33.82
CA GLY A 322 13.63 -25.17 -34.56
C GLY A 322 13.80 -23.79 -33.89
N ILE A 323 13.24 -23.57 -32.70
CA ILE A 323 13.27 -22.27 -32.01
C ILE A 323 14.35 -22.30 -30.91
N ASN A 324 15.33 -21.40 -30.98
CA ASN A 324 16.52 -21.44 -30.10
C ASN A 324 16.42 -20.50 -28.87
N ASP A 325 15.57 -19.47 -28.89
CA ASP A 325 15.48 -18.43 -27.83
C ASP A 325 14.14 -18.46 -27.08
N GLU A 326 13.85 -19.57 -26.43
CA GLU A 326 12.59 -19.74 -25.68
C GLU A 326 12.75 -19.43 -24.20
N LEU A 327 11.89 -18.52 -23.72
CA LEU A 327 11.65 -18.36 -22.30
C LEU A 327 10.58 -19.37 -21.87
N PHE A 328 11.00 -20.54 -21.37
CA PHE A 328 10.05 -21.57 -20.91
C PHE A 328 9.14 -21.06 -19.77
N SER A 329 9.73 -20.32 -18.82
CA SER A 329 9.02 -19.92 -17.61
C SER A 329 9.64 -18.68 -16.99
N SER A 330 8.84 -17.98 -16.18
CA SER A 330 9.26 -16.80 -15.45
C SER A 330 9.21 -16.98 -13.94
N ARG A 331 10.24 -16.48 -13.26
CA ARG A 331 10.30 -16.49 -11.79
C ARG A 331 9.27 -15.59 -11.14
N ILE A 332 8.76 -14.59 -11.84
CA ILE A 332 7.64 -13.75 -11.37
C ILE A 332 6.43 -14.07 -12.26
N ARG A 333 5.33 -14.52 -11.66
CA ARG A 333 4.06 -14.82 -12.35
C ARG A 333 3.01 -13.83 -11.89
N ILE A 334 2.59 -12.95 -12.81
CA ILE A 334 1.67 -11.84 -12.51
C ILE A 334 0.23 -12.09 -12.98
N SER A 335 -0.02 -13.17 -13.74
CA SER A 335 -1.36 -13.65 -14.13
C SER A 335 -2.05 -14.50 -13.04
N GLY A 336 -1.43 -14.67 -11.87
CA GLY A 336 -1.83 -15.67 -10.88
C GLY A 336 -1.54 -17.12 -11.34
N SER A 337 -2.19 -18.09 -10.70
CA SER A 337 -2.05 -19.51 -11.01
C SER A 337 -3.27 -20.08 -11.74
N ARG A 338 -3.15 -21.28 -12.31
CA ARG A 338 -4.28 -22.00 -12.92
C ARG A 338 -5.45 -22.19 -11.95
N ASN A 339 -5.18 -22.37 -10.65
CA ASN A 339 -6.22 -22.50 -9.63
C ASN A 339 -6.73 -21.16 -9.08
N MET A 340 -5.89 -20.13 -9.12
CA MET A 340 -6.21 -18.80 -8.61
C MET A 340 -5.78 -17.73 -9.63
N PRO A 341 -6.52 -17.61 -10.75
CA PRO A 341 -6.24 -16.57 -11.74
C PRO A 341 -6.60 -15.21 -11.15
N THR A 342 -5.70 -14.23 -11.29
CA THR A 342 -5.95 -12.86 -10.84
C THR A 342 -5.76 -11.87 -11.99
N PRO A 343 -6.80 -11.10 -12.33
CA PRO A 343 -6.70 -10.00 -13.27
C PRO A 343 -5.93 -8.83 -12.64
N THR A 344 -5.11 -8.14 -13.42
CA THR A 344 -4.32 -6.99 -12.96
C THR A 344 -3.98 -6.08 -14.14
N ASN A 345 -3.87 -4.76 -13.88
CA ASN A 345 -3.32 -3.81 -14.85
C ASN A 345 -1.79 -3.80 -14.72
N VAL A 346 -1.11 -4.06 -15.83
CA VAL A 346 0.35 -4.11 -15.93
C VAL A 346 0.85 -2.85 -16.63
N VAL A 347 1.77 -2.17 -15.98
CA VAL A 347 2.36 -0.90 -16.40
C VAL A 347 3.85 -1.10 -16.68
N GLY A 348 4.34 -0.50 -17.76
CA GLY A 348 5.69 -0.69 -18.28
C GLY A 348 5.75 -1.54 -19.55
N LYS A 349 6.98 -1.83 -20.01
CA LYS A 349 7.23 -2.61 -21.24
C LYS A 349 7.21 -4.10 -20.89
N VAL A 350 6.04 -4.74 -20.94
CA VAL A 350 5.88 -6.15 -20.57
C VAL A 350 5.27 -6.94 -21.71
N ILE A 351 5.95 -8.02 -22.10
CA ILE A 351 5.59 -8.93 -23.17
C ILE A 351 5.40 -10.31 -22.56
N ALA A 352 4.28 -10.95 -22.88
CA ALA A 352 4.06 -12.35 -22.53
C ALA A 352 4.45 -13.27 -23.69
N LYS A 353 4.99 -14.44 -23.37
CA LYS A 353 5.29 -15.51 -24.30
C LYS A 353 4.48 -16.76 -23.98
N SER A 354 3.88 -17.34 -25.02
CA SER A 354 3.16 -18.61 -24.97
C SER A 354 3.34 -19.36 -26.29
N ALA A 355 3.02 -20.65 -26.31
CA ALA A 355 2.98 -21.42 -27.54
C ALA A 355 1.58 -21.35 -28.16
N LEU A 356 1.50 -21.20 -29.47
CA LEU A 356 0.29 -21.45 -30.24
C LEU A 356 0.50 -22.74 -31.03
N ILE A 357 -0.14 -23.82 -30.59
CA ILE A 357 -0.10 -25.11 -31.27
C ILE A 357 -1.17 -25.10 -32.34
N GLN A 358 -0.77 -25.33 -33.59
CA GLN A 358 -1.66 -25.30 -34.74
C GLN A 358 -1.47 -26.56 -35.57
N GLY A 359 -2.52 -26.98 -36.27
CA GLY A 359 -2.44 -28.16 -37.12
C GLY A 359 -3.78 -28.61 -37.68
N LEU A 360 -3.91 -29.91 -37.91
CA LEU A 360 -5.15 -30.54 -38.39
C LEU A 360 -5.86 -31.31 -37.29
N LYS A 361 -7.18 -31.17 -37.29
CA LYS A 361 -8.10 -32.01 -36.54
C LYS A 361 -8.91 -32.84 -37.51
N ASN A 362 -8.97 -34.15 -37.28
CA ASN A 362 -9.99 -34.99 -37.88
C ASN A 362 -11.28 -34.86 -37.07
N THR A 363 -12.33 -34.31 -37.67
CA THR A 363 -13.60 -34.04 -36.99
C THR A 363 -14.43 -35.30 -36.71
N GLN A 364 -14.14 -36.41 -37.41
CA GLN A 364 -14.80 -37.70 -37.20
C GLN A 364 -14.15 -38.52 -36.08
N SER A 365 -12.80 -38.60 -36.06
CA SER A 365 -12.06 -39.39 -35.06
C SER A 365 -11.65 -38.58 -33.82
N GLY A 366 -11.66 -37.26 -33.91
CA GLY A 366 -11.15 -36.36 -32.86
C GLY A 366 -9.64 -36.33 -32.74
N LEU A 367 -8.89 -37.01 -33.62
CA LEU A 367 -7.42 -37.00 -33.63
C LEU A 367 -6.86 -35.66 -34.10
N TYR A 368 -5.69 -35.30 -33.55
CA TYR A 368 -4.97 -34.06 -33.85
C TYR A 368 -3.59 -34.35 -34.42
N ALA A 369 -3.17 -33.55 -35.39
CA ALA A 369 -1.85 -33.58 -35.99
C ALA A 369 -1.27 -32.16 -36.00
N PRO A 370 -0.45 -31.78 -35.00
CA PRO A 370 0.14 -30.45 -34.95
C PRO A 370 1.20 -30.28 -36.05
N TYR A 371 1.29 -29.08 -36.59
CA TYR A 371 2.28 -28.68 -37.57
C TYR A 371 3.52 -28.11 -36.89
N PRO A 372 4.73 -28.58 -37.22
CA PRO A 372 5.95 -28.09 -36.59
C PRO A 372 6.28 -26.66 -37.03
N PHE A 373 7.04 -25.95 -36.22
CA PHE A 373 7.67 -24.71 -36.64
C PHE A 373 8.74 -25.01 -37.70
N LEU A 374 8.69 -24.31 -38.84
CA LEU A 374 9.69 -24.41 -39.90
C LEU A 374 10.17 -23.02 -40.33
N GLN A 375 11.45 -22.94 -40.65
CA GLN A 375 11.99 -21.86 -41.47
C GLN A 375 11.65 -22.10 -42.94
N GLU A 376 11.61 -21.04 -43.76
CA GLU A 376 11.26 -21.13 -45.18
C GLU A 376 12.17 -22.12 -45.94
N SER A 377 13.46 -22.17 -45.59
CA SER A 377 14.43 -23.10 -46.16
C SER A 377 14.15 -24.57 -45.85
N GLN A 378 13.34 -24.87 -44.84
CA GLN A 378 13.01 -26.22 -44.38
C GLN A 378 11.66 -26.72 -44.94
N PHE A 379 10.84 -25.82 -45.49
CA PHE A 379 9.48 -26.12 -45.91
C PHE A 379 9.43 -27.06 -47.12
N ASN A 380 10.20 -26.78 -48.17
CA ASN A 380 10.24 -27.58 -49.42
C ASN A 380 11.10 -28.86 -49.28
N GLY A 381 11.12 -29.48 -48.10
CA GLY A 381 11.99 -30.60 -47.76
C GLY A 381 11.22 -31.76 -47.12
N SER A 382 11.72 -32.97 -47.28
CA SER A 382 11.08 -34.20 -46.77
C SER A 382 11.37 -34.51 -45.30
N ALA A 383 11.95 -33.57 -44.54
CA ALA A 383 12.48 -33.80 -43.20
C ALA A 383 11.83 -32.88 -42.14
N TRP A 384 10.51 -32.78 -42.16
CA TRP A 384 9.78 -31.99 -41.17
C TRP A 384 9.87 -32.62 -39.76
N PRO A 385 10.09 -31.83 -38.69
CA PRO A 385 10.17 -32.36 -37.33
C PRO A 385 8.91 -33.13 -36.92
N GLY A 386 9.10 -34.32 -36.36
CA GLY A 386 8.00 -35.14 -35.84
C GLY A 386 7.09 -35.77 -36.90
N MET A 387 7.47 -35.72 -38.18
CA MET A 387 6.69 -36.29 -39.29
C MET A 387 7.55 -37.25 -40.14
N SER A 388 6.90 -38.18 -40.85
CA SER A 388 7.56 -38.97 -41.90
C SER A 388 7.74 -38.14 -43.17
N ALA A 389 8.60 -38.60 -44.08
CA ALA A 389 8.83 -37.92 -45.35
C ALA A 389 7.55 -37.81 -46.20
N GLU A 390 6.74 -38.87 -46.22
CA GLU A 390 5.47 -38.92 -46.95
C GLU A 390 4.46 -37.92 -46.36
N ALA A 391 4.37 -37.84 -45.03
CA ALA A 391 3.52 -36.87 -44.37
C ALA A 391 3.97 -35.43 -44.65
N ALA A 392 5.27 -35.16 -44.63
CA ALA A 392 5.83 -33.85 -44.95
C ALA A 392 5.48 -33.41 -46.39
N MET A 393 5.69 -34.29 -47.38
CA MET A 393 5.34 -34.02 -48.78
C MET A 393 3.83 -33.75 -48.96
N THR A 394 2.98 -34.57 -48.31
CA THR A 394 1.51 -34.37 -48.38
C THR A 394 1.10 -33.02 -47.79
N MET A 395 1.77 -32.58 -46.70
CA MET A 395 1.50 -31.27 -46.10
C MET A 395 1.97 -30.13 -47.01
N GLU A 396 3.15 -30.24 -47.62
CA GLU A 396 3.65 -29.27 -48.59
C GLU A 396 2.69 -29.12 -49.78
N GLU A 397 2.24 -30.24 -50.34
CA GLU A 397 1.24 -30.29 -51.43
C GLU A 397 -0.07 -29.62 -51.01
N ASN A 398 -0.54 -29.84 -49.78
CA ASN A 398 -1.74 -29.17 -49.29
C ASN A 398 -1.67 -27.65 -49.39
N PHE A 399 -0.50 -27.05 -49.16
CA PHE A 399 -0.29 -25.61 -49.29
C PHE A 399 0.21 -25.19 -50.67
N GLY A 400 0.22 -26.10 -51.65
CA GLY A 400 0.67 -25.87 -53.03
C GLY A 400 2.13 -25.46 -53.13
N GLY A 401 2.99 -25.90 -52.20
CA GLY A 401 4.39 -25.49 -52.15
C GLY A 401 4.62 -24.02 -51.74
N VAL A 402 3.62 -23.34 -51.17
CA VAL A 402 3.72 -21.93 -50.76
C VAL A 402 3.90 -21.79 -49.25
N PHE A 403 5.13 -21.51 -48.81
CA PHE A 403 5.47 -21.37 -47.39
C PHE A 403 4.60 -20.35 -46.64
N GLN A 404 4.24 -19.21 -47.26
CA GLN A 404 3.44 -18.18 -46.57
C GLN A 404 2.04 -18.69 -46.15
N ARG A 405 1.46 -19.63 -46.90
CA ARG A 405 0.18 -20.26 -46.52
C ARG A 405 0.38 -21.14 -45.29
N TYR A 406 1.43 -21.96 -45.29
CA TYR A 406 1.83 -22.79 -44.16
C TYR A 406 2.18 -21.98 -42.90
N LYS A 407 2.92 -20.88 -43.06
CA LYS A 407 3.39 -20.02 -41.96
C LYS A 407 2.26 -19.53 -41.07
N SER A 408 1.07 -19.28 -41.64
CA SER A 408 -0.11 -18.87 -40.88
C SER A 408 -0.73 -20.00 -40.03
N ARG A 409 -0.41 -21.26 -40.34
CA ARG A 409 -0.98 -22.48 -39.75
C ARG A 409 0.02 -23.32 -38.96
N MET A 410 1.31 -23.00 -38.99
CA MET A 410 2.32 -23.74 -38.24
C MET A 410 2.29 -23.40 -36.74
N SER A 411 2.74 -24.32 -35.89
CA SER A 411 2.92 -24.01 -34.47
C SER A 411 4.04 -22.98 -34.30
N VAL A 412 3.84 -22.03 -33.38
CA VAL A 412 4.75 -20.89 -33.24
C VAL A 412 4.75 -20.37 -31.80
N LEU A 413 5.83 -19.70 -31.42
CA LEU A 413 5.87 -18.86 -30.24
C LEU A 413 5.16 -17.53 -30.54
N ILE A 414 4.14 -17.19 -29.74
CA ILE A 414 3.47 -15.90 -29.84
C ILE A 414 3.96 -14.95 -28.74
N GLU A 415 4.15 -13.69 -29.13
CA GLU A 415 4.41 -12.59 -28.21
C GLU A 415 3.16 -11.72 -28.14
N GLU A 416 2.64 -11.55 -26.93
CA GLU A 416 1.38 -10.84 -26.69
C GLU A 416 1.59 -9.71 -25.69
N ARG A 417 0.76 -8.66 -25.80
CA ARG A 417 0.68 -7.58 -24.81
C ARG A 417 0.09 -8.16 -23.52
N TYR A 418 0.78 -7.97 -22.38
CA TYR A 418 0.41 -8.70 -21.16
C TYR A 418 -1.02 -8.38 -20.67
N ASN A 419 -1.45 -7.12 -20.76
CA ASN A 419 -2.79 -6.69 -20.30
C ASN A 419 -3.93 -7.42 -21.02
N ALA A 420 -3.79 -7.65 -22.32
CA ALA A 420 -4.74 -8.43 -23.11
C ALA A 420 -4.95 -9.85 -22.54
N ILE A 421 -3.91 -10.50 -22.03
CA ILE A 421 -4.00 -11.85 -21.44
C ILE A 421 -4.81 -11.82 -20.14
N ASN A 422 -4.66 -10.79 -19.32
CA ASN A 422 -5.41 -10.68 -18.06
C ASN A 422 -6.90 -10.42 -18.29
N LEU A 423 -7.25 -9.67 -19.35
CA LEU A 423 -8.65 -9.50 -19.75
C LEU A 423 -9.31 -10.79 -20.16
N ARG A 424 -8.54 -11.70 -20.79
CA ARG A 424 -9.05 -13.02 -21.15
C ARG A 424 -9.68 -13.64 -19.94
N ALA A 425 -8.98 -13.75 -18.80
CA ALA A 425 -9.47 -14.36 -17.56
C ALA A 425 -10.90 -13.98 -17.12
N LEU A 426 -11.43 -12.83 -17.55
CA LEU A 426 -12.83 -12.44 -17.38
C LEU A 426 -13.70 -12.88 -18.55
N ASN A 427 -14.81 -13.55 -18.25
CA ASN A 427 -15.83 -13.81 -19.26
C ASN A 427 -16.71 -12.54 -19.39
N PHE A 428 -16.96 -12.03 -20.60
CA PHE A 428 -17.86 -10.89 -20.82
C PHE A 428 -19.22 -11.39 -21.31
N PRO A 429 -20.35 -10.78 -20.91
CA PRO A 429 -21.67 -11.21 -21.38
C PRO A 429 -21.79 -11.03 -22.90
N ALA A 430 -21.92 -12.17 -23.58
CA ALA A 430 -22.02 -12.42 -25.03
C ALA A 430 -20.88 -11.85 -25.93
N PRO A 431 -20.03 -12.75 -26.41
CA PRO A 431 -20.13 -13.22 -27.79
C PRO A 431 -20.68 -14.65 -27.82
N PRO A 432 -21.14 -15.17 -28.99
CA PRO A 432 -21.59 -16.55 -29.10
C PRO A 432 -20.49 -17.49 -28.58
N MET A 433 -20.88 -18.70 -28.16
CA MET A 433 -20.02 -19.82 -27.68
C MET A 433 -18.80 -20.19 -28.56
N ASN A 434 -18.52 -19.40 -29.59
CA ASN A 434 -17.55 -19.61 -30.65
C ASN A 434 -16.36 -18.64 -30.61
N SER A 435 -16.23 -17.70 -29.65
CA SER A 435 -15.01 -16.85 -29.51
C SER A 435 -13.94 -17.50 -28.63
N SER A 436 -13.66 -18.76 -28.95
CA SER A 436 -12.35 -19.30 -29.25
C SER A 436 -11.16 -18.30 -29.09
N ILE A 437 -10.13 -18.67 -28.32
CA ILE A 437 -8.80 -18.01 -28.11
C ILE A 437 -8.69 -16.60 -28.69
N MET A 438 -8.80 -15.63 -27.78
CA MET A 438 -8.61 -14.24 -28.12
C MET A 438 -7.13 -13.89 -28.25
N VAL A 439 -6.42 -14.35 -29.29
CA VAL A 439 -5.02 -13.92 -29.54
C VAL A 439 -4.91 -12.39 -29.51
N ASP A 440 -6.00 -11.70 -29.86
CA ASP A 440 -6.19 -10.26 -29.62
C ASP A 440 -7.63 -9.95 -29.15
N PRO A 441 -7.82 -9.27 -28.00
CA PRO A 441 -9.10 -8.71 -27.56
C PRO A 441 -9.90 -7.95 -28.63
N ARG A 442 -9.22 -7.34 -29.60
CA ARG A 442 -9.82 -6.56 -30.69
C ARG A 442 -10.44 -7.41 -31.79
N SER A 443 -10.16 -8.72 -31.80
CA SER A 443 -10.71 -9.67 -32.78
C SER A 443 -12.07 -10.23 -32.35
N LEU A 444 -12.72 -9.63 -31.35
CA LEU A 444 -14.06 -10.04 -30.93
C LEU A 444 -15.09 -9.86 -32.05
N PRO A 445 -16.15 -10.69 -32.07
CA PRO A 445 -17.32 -10.43 -32.88
C PRO A 445 -17.84 -9.00 -32.67
N ALA A 446 -18.31 -8.38 -33.75
CA ALA A 446 -18.90 -7.05 -33.72
C ALA A 446 -20.02 -6.98 -32.67
N GLY A 447 -19.93 -6.01 -31.75
CA GLY A 447 -20.89 -5.82 -30.65
C GLY A 447 -20.41 -6.31 -29.28
N THR A 448 -19.31 -7.06 -29.18
CA THR A 448 -18.70 -7.35 -27.87
C THR A 448 -17.86 -6.16 -27.42
N ALA A 449 -18.31 -5.50 -26.37
CA ALA A 449 -17.56 -4.43 -25.72
C ALA A 449 -16.63 -5.04 -24.66
N VAL A 450 -15.39 -4.54 -24.62
CA VAL A 450 -14.41 -4.80 -23.55
C VAL A 450 -14.06 -3.47 -22.88
N PRO A 451 -13.69 -3.44 -21.59
CA PRO A 451 -13.20 -2.23 -20.97
C PRO A 451 -11.93 -1.77 -21.70
N GLU A 452 -11.98 -0.56 -22.26
CA GLU A 452 -10.87 -0.08 -23.11
C GLU A 452 -9.81 0.65 -22.28
N THR A 453 -10.23 1.48 -21.33
CA THR A 453 -9.31 2.42 -20.65
C THR A 453 -9.57 2.58 -19.16
N SER A 454 -8.48 2.86 -18.44
CA SER A 454 -8.45 3.23 -17.02
C SER A 454 -8.86 4.69 -16.83
N LYS A 455 -9.60 4.96 -15.76
CA LYS A 455 -9.88 6.32 -15.27
C LYS A 455 -8.80 6.82 -14.31
N ARG A 456 -8.09 5.90 -13.64
CA ARG A 456 -7.14 6.24 -12.57
C ARG A 456 -5.68 6.30 -13.04
N LEU A 457 -5.36 5.79 -14.22
CA LEU A 457 -4.00 5.84 -14.80
C LEU A 457 -4.03 6.49 -16.18
N HIS A 458 -3.13 7.45 -16.38
CA HIS A 458 -2.83 7.99 -17.69
C HIS A 458 -1.34 7.78 -18.01
N VAL A 459 -1.05 7.50 -19.28
CA VAL A 459 0.29 7.34 -19.84
C VAL A 459 0.44 8.31 -21.01
N ASP A 460 1.45 9.17 -20.95
CA ASP A 460 1.72 10.23 -21.93
C ASP A 460 0.46 11.07 -22.26
N ASN A 461 -0.27 11.45 -21.21
CA ASN A 461 -1.55 12.19 -21.22
C ASN A 461 -2.77 11.46 -21.79
N ASN A 462 -2.65 10.19 -22.16
CA ASN A 462 -3.78 9.37 -22.60
C ASN A 462 -4.21 8.42 -21.49
N PRO A 463 -5.52 8.15 -21.31
CA PRO A 463 -5.98 7.08 -20.43
C PRO A 463 -5.27 5.75 -20.73
N ALA A 464 -4.77 5.07 -19.70
CA ALA A 464 -4.08 3.80 -19.86
C ALA A 464 -5.04 2.73 -20.40
N SER A 465 -4.56 1.84 -21.25
CA SER A 465 -5.37 0.79 -21.86
C SER A 465 -5.41 -0.44 -20.95
N PHE A 466 -6.58 -1.07 -20.80
CA PHE A 466 -6.65 -2.40 -20.17
C PHE A 466 -6.30 -3.53 -21.15
N ILE A 467 -6.08 -3.23 -22.43
CA ILE A 467 -5.75 -4.18 -23.50
C ILE A 467 -4.30 -4.04 -23.93
N ASP A 468 -3.86 -2.79 -24.13
CA ASP A 468 -2.59 -2.47 -24.73
C ASP A 468 -1.46 -2.32 -23.70
N ALA A 469 -0.23 -2.24 -24.20
CA ALA A 469 0.94 -2.00 -23.36
C ALA A 469 0.90 -0.56 -22.81
N ASN A 470 0.96 -0.43 -21.50
CA ASN A 470 1.00 0.86 -20.80
C ASN A 470 2.44 1.29 -20.55
N SER A 471 3.18 1.54 -21.63
CA SER A 471 4.58 1.99 -21.58
C SER A 471 4.72 3.41 -22.12
N GLY A 472 5.18 4.32 -21.27
CA GLY A 472 5.48 5.71 -21.63
C GLY A 472 6.53 6.31 -20.70
N ASN A 473 6.72 7.63 -20.81
CA ASN A 473 7.68 8.36 -19.97
C ASN A 473 7.00 9.22 -18.90
N LEU A 474 5.75 9.62 -19.15
CA LEU A 474 4.95 10.40 -18.23
C LEU A 474 3.74 9.58 -17.77
N TYR A 475 3.62 9.36 -16.48
CA TYR A 475 2.50 8.70 -15.85
C TYR A 475 1.78 9.70 -14.95
N GLN A 476 0.45 9.66 -14.96
CA GLN A 476 -0.39 10.39 -14.01
C GLN A 476 -1.33 9.40 -13.33
N LEU A 477 -1.39 9.45 -12.00
CA LEU A 477 -2.29 8.62 -11.22
C LEU A 477 -3.32 9.50 -10.52
N PHE A 478 -4.57 9.05 -10.53
CA PHE A 478 -5.72 9.73 -9.94
C PHE A 478 -6.42 8.81 -8.94
N ALA A 479 -6.99 9.41 -7.90
CA ALA A 479 -7.98 8.74 -7.07
C ALA A 479 -9.34 8.67 -7.79
N ASP A 480 -10.23 7.83 -7.28
CA ASP A 480 -11.61 7.69 -7.75
C ASP A 480 -12.46 8.97 -7.62
N ASP A 481 -12.09 9.86 -6.70
CA ASP A 481 -12.65 11.20 -6.52
C ASP A 481 -12.07 12.24 -7.51
N GLY A 482 -11.16 11.83 -8.40
CA GLY A 482 -10.52 12.68 -9.41
C GLY A 482 -9.29 13.46 -8.94
N ARG A 483 -8.90 13.33 -7.66
CA ARG A 483 -7.68 13.98 -7.14
C ARG A 483 -6.44 13.35 -7.79
N LYS A 484 -5.58 14.19 -8.36
CA LYS A 484 -4.28 13.76 -8.90
C LYS A 484 -3.33 13.43 -7.74
N LEU A 485 -2.75 12.23 -7.75
CA LEU A 485 -1.86 11.71 -6.70
C LEU A 485 -0.39 11.70 -7.13
N PHE A 486 -0.12 11.60 -8.43
CA PHE A 486 1.23 11.53 -8.98
C PHE A 486 1.25 12.06 -10.41
N GLU A 487 2.37 12.64 -10.78
CA GLU A 487 2.69 13.05 -12.15
C GLU A 487 4.19 12.95 -12.37
N GLY A 488 4.66 12.09 -13.27
CA GLY A 488 6.08 11.94 -13.56
C GLY A 488 6.46 10.59 -14.13
N ASN A 489 7.75 10.25 -14.10
CA ASN A 489 8.24 8.94 -14.56
C ASN A 489 8.31 7.96 -13.39
N LEU A 490 7.53 6.87 -13.45
CA LEU A 490 7.56 5.82 -12.43
C LEU A 490 8.95 5.16 -12.34
N SER A 491 9.62 4.87 -13.46
CA SER A 491 10.97 4.29 -13.45
C SER A 491 12.01 5.17 -12.74
N GLY A 492 11.79 6.49 -12.71
CA GLY A 492 12.67 7.46 -12.05
C GLY A 492 12.29 7.78 -10.59
N PHE A 493 11.17 7.25 -10.07
CA PHE A 493 10.72 7.55 -8.72
C PHE A 493 11.56 6.80 -7.67
N GLU A 494 12.46 7.49 -6.97
CA GLU A 494 13.28 6.98 -5.85
C GLU A 494 13.22 7.84 -4.60
N ASP A 495 12.60 9.02 -4.69
CA ASP A 495 12.61 9.96 -3.58
C ASP A 495 11.67 9.51 -2.45
N LEU A 496 12.29 8.98 -1.39
CA LEU A 496 11.63 8.56 -0.16
C LEU A 496 11.76 9.61 0.96
N SER A 497 12.34 10.79 0.70
CA SER A 497 12.58 11.82 1.71
C SER A 497 11.28 12.33 2.35
N HIS A 498 10.20 12.40 1.58
CA HIS A 498 8.88 12.79 2.07
C HIS A 498 8.29 11.82 3.11
N PHE A 499 8.75 10.57 3.19
CA PHE A 499 8.36 9.69 4.29
C PHE A 499 9.09 10.05 5.58
N VAL A 500 10.36 10.44 5.50
CA VAL A 500 11.18 10.81 6.66
C VAL A 500 10.58 12.00 7.40
N SER A 501 9.98 12.97 6.69
CA SER A 501 9.31 14.12 7.33
C SER A 501 8.06 13.72 8.15
N LYS A 502 7.43 12.58 7.82
CA LYS A 502 6.30 12.02 8.57
C LYS A 502 6.71 11.37 9.88
N ALA A 503 7.99 11.06 10.08
CA ALA A 503 8.47 10.43 11.31
C ALA A 503 8.19 11.29 12.54
N VAL A 504 7.66 10.64 13.59
CA VAL A 504 7.28 11.30 14.85
C VAL A 504 8.34 11.02 15.90
N ILE A 505 8.85 9.79 15.92
CA ILE A 505 9.89 9.35 16.86
C ILE A 505 11.08 8.84 16.05
N SER A 506 12.28 9.24 16.46
CA SER A 506 13.53 8.79 15.82
C SER A 506 14.44 8.13 16.83
N PHE A 507 15.10 7.05 16.39
CA PHE A 507 16.07 6.30 17.15
C PHE A 507 17.40 6.23 16.40
N ASP A 508 18.49 6.35 17.14
CA ASP A 508 19.82 6.11 16.58
C ASP A 508 20.09 4.61 16.43
N LYS A 509 19.52 3.79 17.32
CA LYS A 509 19.75 2.34 17.38
C LYS A 509 18.45 1.54 17.48
N GLN A 510 18.47 0.35 16.89
CA GLN A 510 17.38 -0.64 16.99
C GLN A 510 16.97 -0.98 18.44
N SER A 511 17.92 -1.02 19.38
CA SER A 511 17.61 -1.40 20.76
C SER A 511 16.72 -0.38 21.49
N GLU A 512 16.75 0.88 21.10
CA GLU A 512 15.87 1.94 21.64
C GLU A 512 14.46 1.80 21.05
N PHE A 513 14.38 1.54 19.74
CA PHE A 513 13.12 1.24 19.06
C PHE A 513 12.37 0.08 19.73
N TYR A 514 13.03 -1.04 19.98
CA TYR A 514 12.38 -2.19 20.62
C TYR A 514 11.89 -1.90 22.03
N LYS A 515 12.60 -1.06 22.80
CA LYS A 515 12.14 -0.64 24.14
C LYS A 515 10.89 0.23 24.10
N GLU A 516 10.75 1.06 23.07
CA GLU A 516 9.58 1.93 22.92
C GLU A 516 8.31 1.12 22.62
N ILE A 517 8.42 0.07 21.80
CA ILE A 517 7.26 -0.70 21.33
C ILE A 517 6.96 -1.94 22.18
N GLU A 518 7.82 -2.27 23.15
CA GLU A 518 7.65 -3.42 24.04
C GLU A 518 6.59 -3.12 25.12
N THR A 519 5.56 -3.96 25.19
CA THR A 519 4.53 -3.88 26.24
C THR A 519 4.95 -4.60 27.51
N GLU A 520 4.23 -4.38 28.61
CA GLU A 520 4.42 -5.13 29.87
C GLU A 520 4.31 -6.66 29.68
N LYS A 521 3.58 -7.11 28.64
CA LYS A 521 3.42 -8.53 28.28
C LYS A 521 4.53 -9.06 27.36
N LYS A 522 5.53 -8.24 27.03
CA LYS A 522 6.61 -8.54 26.07
C LYS A 522 6.12 -8.75 24.63
N GLU A 523 5.04 -8.07 24.27
CA GLU A 523 4.56 -7.96 22.88
C GLU A 523 5.18 -6.71 22.25
N TYR A 524 5.40 -6.72 20.93
CA TYR A 524 6.02 -5.60 20.20
C TYR A 524 4.98 -4.96 19.29
N LEU A 525 4.41 -3.85 19.76
CA LEU A 525 3.24 -3.23 19.13
C LEU A 525 3.59 -1.91 18.42
N ILE A 526 3.25 -1.84 17.14
CA ILE A 526 3.46 -0.68 16.27
C ILE A 526 2.24 0.24 16.35
N ASN A 527 2.47 1.51 16.65
CA ASN A 527 1.38 2.51 16.76
C ASN A 527 1.77 3.92 16.31
N ASN A 528 2.88 4.06 15.58
CA ASN A 528 3.42 5.35 15.20
C ASN A 528 4.22 5.27 13.89
N ILE A 529 4.78 6.41 13.48
CA ILE A 529 5.79 6.49 12.42
C ILE A 529 7.16 6.64 13.07
N TYR A 530 7.98 5.61 12.92
CA TYR A 530 9.31 5.52 13.51
C TYR A 530 10.39 5.74 12.45
N LEU A 531 11.46 6.44 12.81
CA LEU A 531 12.68 6.57 12.01
C LEU A 531 13.87 5.94 12.74
N ILE A 532 14.46 4.91 12.15
CA ILE A 532 15.66 4.25 12.65
C ILE A 532 16.83 4.65 11.74
N LYS A 533 17.84 5.32 12.31
CA LYS A 533 18.96 5.87 11.53
C LYS A 533 19.97 4.82 11.06
N ASP A 534 19.98 3.65 11.69
CA ASP A 534 20.78 2.49 11.30
C ASP A 534 19.88 1.41 10.65
N SER A 535 20.40 0.19 10.48
CA SER A 535 19.67 -0.98 9.99
C SER A 535 18.74 -1.58 11.06
N LEU A 536 17.74 -2.34 10.61
CA LEU A 536 16.76 -3.01 11.48
C LEU A 536 16.72 -4.52 11.21
N LEU A 537 16.87 -5.30 12.27
CA LEU A 537 16.58 -6.73 12.31
C LEU A 537 15.24 -6.97 13.02
N ILE A 538 14.32 -7.62 12.31
CA ILE A 538 13.03 -8.08 12.80
C ILE A 538 13.13 -9.58 13.10
N ASP A 539 13.62 -9.91 14.29
CA ASP A 539 13.81 -11.28 14.80
C ASP A 539 12.71 -11.72 15.77
N ARG A 540 11.74 -10.85 16.03
CA ARG A 540 10.59 -11.07 16.92
C ARG A 540 9.29 -10.67 16.20
N PRO A 541 8.13 -11.29 16.54
CA PRO A 541 6.86 -10.93 15.94
C PRO A 541 6.53 -9.45 16.19
N LEU A 542 6.19 -8.72 15.12
CA LEU A 542 5.66 -7.36 15.22
C LEU A 542 4.16 -7.39 14.97
N GLN A 543 3.41 -6.61 15.74
CA GLN A 543 1.95 -6.50 15.59
C GLN A 543 1.53 -5.04 15.54
N SER A 544 0.46 -4.73 14.81
CA SER A 544 -0.17 -3.41 14.92
C SER A 544 -1.02 -3.34 16.18
N ILE A 545 -1.12 -2.16 16.80
CA ILE A 545 -2.15 -1.93 17.82
C ILE A 545 -3.52 -1.83 17.15
N ASP A 546 -4.53 -2.51 17.71
CA ASP A 546 -5.93 -2.40 17.27
C ASP A 546 -6.38 -0.93 17.10
N GLY A 547 -7.02 -0.66 15.97
CA GLY A 547 -7.42 0.68 15.53
C GLY A 547 -6.25 1.54 15.01
N CYS A 548 -5.01 1.05 15.03
CA CYS A 548 -3.83 1.80 14.63
C CYS A 548 -3.07 1.07 13.52
N GLY A 549 -2.39 1.81 12.65
CA GLY A 549 -1.35 1.26 11.76
C GLY A 549 -0.03 1.96 12.04
N GLY A 550 0.96 1.79 11.16
CA GLY A 550 2.23 2.50 11.34
C GLY A 550 3.19 2.35 10.17
N ILE A 551 4.25 3.16 10.23
CA ILE A 551 5.34 3.10 9.26
C ILE A 551 6.65 2.98 10.03
N ILE A 552 7.49 2.03 9.65
CA ILE A 552 8.87 1.93 10.13
C ILE A 552 9.79 2.33 8.99
N ILE A 553 10.48 3.44 9.16
CA ILE A 553 11.41 4.02 8.21
C ILE A 553 12.82 3.72 8.71
N VAL A 554 13.65 3.14 7.86
CA VAL A 554 15.00 2.68 8.19
C VAL A 554 15.96 3.25 7.15
N ASN A 555 17.03 3.90 7.59
CA ASN A 555 18.02 4.43 6.65
C ASN A 555 18.89 3.33 6.03
N GLY A 556 19.20 2.29 6.81
CA GLY A 556 19.96 1.13 6.39
C GLY A 556 19.10 -0.03 5.89
N ASP A 557 19.63 -1.24 6.01
CA ASP A 557 18.96 -2.47 5.59
C ASP A 557 17.87 -2.88 6.58
N ILE A 558 16.84 -3.57 6.09
CA ILE A 558 15.84 -4.24 6.93
C ILE A 558 15.96 -5.74 6.70
N THR A 559 16.15 -6.52 7.75
CA THR A 559 16.16 -7.99 7.70
C THR A 559 14.97 -8.54 8.46
N ILE A 560 14.11 -9.31 7.79
CA ILE A 560 12.89 -9.90 8.33
C ILE A 560 13.11 -11.39 8.57
N GLN A 561 13.16 -11.79 9.84
CA GLN A 561 13.32 -13.18 10.30
C GLN A 561 12.09 -13.70 11.06
N SER A 562 11.15 -12.82 11.41
CA SER A 562 9.93 -13.16 12.13
C SER A 562 8.67 -12.63 11.42
N GLU A 563 7.51 -13.05 11.91
CA GLU A 563 6.21 -12.66 11.35
C GLU A 563 5.88 -11.19 11.62
N ILE A 564 5.05 -10.63 10.74
CA ILE A 564 4.47 -9.29 10.91
C ILE A 564 2.97 -9.44 10.75
N ILE A 565 2.23 -9.13 11.81
CA ILE A 565 0.79 -9.30 11.89
C ILE A 565 0.15 -7.91 11.87
N ALA A 566 -0.69 -7.67 10.88
CA ALA A 566 -1.42 -6.43 10.72
C ALA A 566 -2.89 -6.80 10.47
N PRO A 567 -3.82 -6.39 11.35
CA PRO A 567 -5.25 -6.53 11.10
C PRO A 567 -5.69 -5.81 9.82
N ASP A 568 -6.87 -6.16 9.33
CA ASP A 568 -7.47 -5.43 8.21
C ASP A 568 -7.69 -3.96 8.62
N GLN A 569 -7.44 -3.03 7.70
CA GLN A 569 -7.54 -1.57 7.90
C GLN A 569 -6.43 -0.94 8.78
N GLU A 570 -5.45 -1.73 9.20
CA GLU A 570 -4.34 -1.32 10.07
C GLU A 570 -2.98 -1.57 9.41
N PRO A 571 -2.69 -0.91 8.28
CA PRO A 571 -1.51 -1.23 7.48
C PRO A 571 -0.21 -0.93 8.23
N ILE A 572 0.73 -1.87 8.15
CA ILE A 572 2.13 -1.66 8.50
C ILE A 572 2.93 -1.48 7.20
N VAL A 573 3.76 -0.44 7.15
CA VAL A 573 4.68 -0.19 6.04
C VAL A 573 6.11 -0.20 6.55
N LEU A 574 6.99 -0.96 5.89
CA LEU A 574 8.44 -0.93 6.11
C LEU A 574 9.11 -0.22 4.94
N ILE A 575 9.89 0.81 5.23
CA ILE A 575 10.58 1.61 4.21
C ILE A 575 12.08 1.62 4.51
N SER A 576 12.88 1.02 3.62
CA SER A 576 14.33 1.23 3.59
C SER A 576 14.64 2.39 2.63
N THR A 577 15.19 3.50 3.16
CA THR A 577 15.42 4.71 2.36
C THR A 577 16.74 4.68 1.59
N GLY A 578 17.74 3.93 2.07
CA GLY A 578 19.06 3.81 1.45
C GLY A 578 19.61 2.38 1.35
N GLY A 579 18.90 1.39 1.90
CA GLY A 579 19.33 0.00 1.94
C GLY A 579 18.39 -0.96 1.21
N ASN A 580 18.54 -2.24 1.54
CA ASN A 580 17.80 -3.38 1.02
C ASN A 580 16.80 -3.92 2.03
N ILE A 581 15.80 -4.67 1.58
CA ILE A 581 14.97 -5.49 2.47
C ILE A 581 15.25 -6.96 2.19
N ARG A 582 15.69 -7.69 3.20
CA ARG A 582 15.96 -9.12 3.15
C ARG A 582 14.84 -9.89 3.86
N ILE A 583 14.20 -10.81 3.16
CA ILE A 583 13.18 -11.71 3.72
C ILE A 583 13.84 -13.08 3.95
N ALA A 584 14.06 -13.41 5.22
CA ALA A 584 14.73 -14.63 5.68
C ALA A 584 13.79 -15.49 6.56
N THR A 585 12.49 -15.42 6.29
CA THR A 585 11.45 -16.18 7.00
C THR A 585 10.36 -16.63 6.03
N SER A 586 9.76 -17.78 6.31
CA SER A 586 8.56 -18.29 5.63
C SER A 586 7.26 -17.90 6.33
N ALA A 587 7.35 -17.24 7.50
CA ALA A 587 6.20 -16.78 8.24
C ALA A 587 5.42 -15.71 7.46
N ARG A 588 4.16 -15.49 7.83
CA ARG A 588 3.30 -14.52 7.16
C ARG A 588 3.79 -13.10 7.45
N ILE A 589 3.90 -12.29 6.41
CA ILE A 589 4.25 -10.87 6.48
C ILE A 589 3.06 -10.06 5.98
N GLN A 590 2.32 -9.44 6.89
CA GLN A 590 1.21 -8.52 6.57
C GLN A 590 1.72 -7.08 6.58
N ALA A 591 2.50 -6.71 5.57
CA ALA A 591 3.09 -5.38 5.48
C ALA A 591 3.35 -4.95 4.03
N GLY A 592 3.40 -3.64 3.80
CA GLY A 592 3.98 -3.05 2.61
C GLY A 592 5.50 -2.94 2.74
N LEU A 593 6.26 -3.43 1.76
CA LEU A 593 7.73 -3.42 1.76
C LEU A 593 8.23 -2.46 0.68
N VAL A 594 9.00 -1.44 1.07
CA VAL A 594 9.48 -0.39 0.16
C VAL A 594 11.00 -0.21 0.25
N ALA A 595 11.70 -0.40 -0.85
CA ALA A 595 13.15 -0.23 -1.00
C ALA A 595 13.49 0.32 -2.40
N LEU A 596 13.02 1.52 -2.75
CA LEU A 596 13.11 2.04 -4.13
C LEU A 596 14.55 2.30 -4.63
N LYS A 597 15.52 2.46 -3.73
CA LYS A 597 16.95 2.62 -4.06
C LYS A 597 17.74 1.31 -3.96
N GLY A 598 17.20 0.30 -3.29
CA GLY A 598 17.83 -0.99 -3.06
C GLY A 598 17.04 -2.15 -3.66
N GLN A 599 17.42 -3.35 -3.26
CA GLN A 599 16.76 -4.59 -3.68
C GLN A 599 15.91 -5.18 -2.56
N ILE A 600 14.85 -5.90 -2.96
CA ILE A 600 14.18 -6.85 -2.07
C ILE A 600 14.77 -8.22 -2.37
N HIS A 601 15.36 -8.86 -1.37
CA HIS A 601 16.00 -10.17 -1.49
C HIS A 601 15.22 -11.22 -0.69
N ALA A 602 14.62 -12.18 -1.38
CA ALA A 602 13.94 -13.32 -0.77
C ALA A 602 14.87 -14.54 -0.68
N GLU A 603 15.36 -14.83 0.53
CA GLU A 603 16.25 -15.97 0.80
C GLU A 603 15.48 -17.28 0.97
N SER A 604 14.23 -17.19 1.41
CA SER A 604 13.36 -18.33 1.73
C SER A 604 12.07 -18.34 0.89
N ALA A 605 11.18 -19.27 1.22
CA ALA A 605 9.76 -19.14 0.89
C ALA A 605 9.25 -17.78 1.37
N ILE A 606 8.33 -17.15 0.63
CA ILE A 606 7.75 -15.84 0.96
C ILE A 606 6.24 -15.91 0.97
N ASN A 607 5.63 -15.29 1.98
CA ASN A 607 4.18 -15.14 2.08
C ASN A 607 3.86 -13.71 2.54
N VAL A 608 3.81 -12.80 1.57
CA VAL A 608 3.53 -11.38 1.81
C VAL A 608 2.08 -11.09 1.47
N ASN A 609 1.35 -10.48 2.40
CA ASN A 609 0.02 -9.92 2.19
C ASN A 609 0.08 -8.40 2.36
N GLY A 610 0.26 -7.68 1.26
CA GLY A 610 0.61 -6.26 1.26
C GLY A 610 1.07 -5.80 -0.13
N ILE A 611 2.17 -5.05 -0.17
CA ILE A 611 2.80 -4.57 -1.41
C ILE A 611 4.31 -4.80 -1.37
N ILE A 612 4.95 -4.90 -2.54
CA ILE A 612 6.41 -4.95 -2.69
C ILE A 612 6.81 -3.87 -3.70
N SER A 613 7.64 -2.91 -3.27
CA SER A 613 8.17 -1.83 -4.11
C SER A 613 9.68 -1.74 -3.98
N ALA A 614 10.42 -1.92 -5.07
CA ALA A 614 11.87 -1.95 -5.04
C ALA A 614 12.50 -1.42 -6.34
N LYS A 615 13.82 -1.19 -6.32
CA LYS A 615 14.59 -1.05 -7.56
C LYS A 615 14.52 -2.36 -8.36
N GLU A 616 14.84 -3.46 -7.69
CA GLU A 616 14.87 -4.81 -8.25
C GLU A 616 14.48 -5.86 -7.19
N LEU A 617 14.04 -7.03 -7.67
CA LEU A 617 13.71 -8.19 -6.84
C LEU A 617 14.70 -9.31 -7.13
N SER A 618 15.34 -9.82 -6.08
CA SER A 618 16.21 -11.00 -6.15
C SER A 618 15.61 -12.13 -5.32
N MET A 619 15.69 -13.35 -5.85
CA MET A 619 15.18 -14.55 -5.17
C MET A 619 16.24 -15.64 -5.20
N ALA A 620 16.52 -16.25 -4.05
CA ALA A 620 17.36 -17.44 -3.96
C ALA A 620 16.74 -18.61 -4.75
N LYS A 621 17.50 -19.64 -5.10
CA LYS A 621 16.88 -20.88 -5.61
C LYS A 621 16.32 -21.66 -4.43
N LEU A 622 15.07 -22.10 -4.50
CA LEU A 622 14.47 -22.95 -3.46
C LEU A 622 14.32 -24.39 -3.95
N SER A 623 14.26 -25.31 -2.98
CA SER A 623 13.77 -26.67 -3.26
C SER A 623 12.35 -26.60 -3.85
N PRO A 624 11.96 -27.58 -4.68
CA PRO A 624 10.59 -27.67 -5.18
C PRO A 624 9.59 -27.63 -4.00
N LEU A 625 8.47 -26.92 -4.15
CA LEU A 625 7.34 -26.78 -3.20
C LEU A 625 7.40 -25.63 -2.17
N GLY A 626 8.47 -24.84 -2.10
CA GLY A 626 8.52 -23.68 -1.19
C GLY A 626 7.55 -22.57 -1.62
N MET A 627 6.54 -22.25 -0.82
CA MET A 627 5.54 -21.22 -1.16
C MET A 627 6.21 -19.85 -1.41
N ARG A 628 5.94 -19.25 -2.57
CA ARG A 628 6.29 -17.86 -2.86
C ARG A 628 5.07 -17.12 -3.35
N GLN A 629 4.50 -16.31 -2.48
CA GLN A 629 3.25 -15.63 -2.71
C GLN A 629 3.35 -14.18 -2.25
N LEU A 630 2.88 -13.29 -3.13
CA LEU A 630 2.57 -11.90 -2.85
C LEU A 630 1.09 -11.70 -3.13
N SER A 631 0.32 -11.36 -2.11
CA SER A 631 -1.10 -11.05 -2.23
C SER A 631 -1.32 -9.58 -1.96
N TYR A 632 -2.00 -8.90 -2.87
CA TYR A 632 -2.34 -7.49 -2.71
C TYR A 632 -3.36 -7.33 -1.59
N ASN A 633 -3.08 -6.38 -0.70
CA ASN A 633 -4.02 -5.97 0.32
C ASN A 633 -4.63 -4.63 -0.07
N ALA A 634 -5.93 -4.61 -0.37
CA ALA A 634 -6.65 -3.42 -0.82
C ALA A 634 -6.67 -2.29 0.23
N ASN A 635 -6.35 -2.57 1.50
CA ASN A 635 -6.17 -1.53 2.52
C ASN A 635 -4.95 -0.61 2.25
N PHE A 636 -4.11 -0.95 1.28
CA PHE A 636 -3.04 -0.07 0.79
C PHE A 636 -3.47 0.79 -0.41
N ASP A 637 -4.66 0.60 -0.99
CA ASP A 637 -5.08 1.30 -2.22
C ASP A 637 -5.29 2.80 -1.96
N VAL A 638 -4.30 3.60 -2.33
CA VAL A 638 -4.38 5.06 -2.21
C VAL A 638 -5.29 5.73 -3.25
N THR A 639 -5.69 4.98 -4.29
CA THR A 639 -6.59 5.48 -5.34
C THR A 639 -8.06 5.30 -4.97
N ASP A 640 -8.36 4.49 -3.95
CA ASP A 640 -9.68 4.42 -3.31
C ASP A 640 -9.78 5.54 -2.25
N SER A 641 -10.61 6.55 -2.49
CA SER A 641 -10.72 7.72 -1.60
C SER A 641 -11.10 7.32 -0.17
N ALA A 642 -11.96 6.31 0.02
CA ALA A 642 -12.33 5.83 1.35
C ALA A 642 -11.14 5.24 2.11
N THR A 643 -10.34 4.38 1.48
CA THR A 643 -9.10 3.82 2.04
C THR A 643 -8.08 4.90 2.31
N TYR A 644 -7.90 5.82 1.35
CA TYR A 644 -7.00 6.94 1.50
C TYR A 644 -7.34 7.80 2.71
N MET A 645 -8.62 8.16 2.88
CA MET A 645 -9.09 8.96 4.00
C MET A 645 -8.95 8.23 5.33
N ARG A 646 -9.22 6.92 5.37
CA ARG A 646 -8.98 6.07 6.54
C ARG A 646 -7.51 5.95 6.91
N GLY A 647 -6.57 6.33 6.05
CA GLY A 647 -5.13 6.31 6.35
C GLY A 647 -4.65 7.48 7.21
N PHE A 648 -5.44 8.54 7.41
CA PHE A 648 -5.00 9.68 8.22
C PHE A 648 -4.95 9.35 9.72
N ARG A 649 -3.84 9.69 10.36
CA ARG A 649 -3.58 9.53 11.79
C ARG A 649 -3.01 10.82 12.36
N LEU A 650 -3.36 11.11 13.61
CA LEU A 650 -2.74 12.17 14.39
C LEU A 650 -1.82 11.52 15.42
N PHE A 651 -0.53 11.70 15.24
CA PHE A 651 0.50 11.20 16.15
C PHE A 651 1.12 12.35 16.92
N MET A 652 1.42 12.09 18.20
CA MET A 652 2.08 13.04 19.08
C MET A 652 2.88 12.29 20.14
N PRO A 653 3.94 12.89 20.70
CA PRO A 653 4.61 12.37 21.89
C PRO A 653 3.63 12.25 23.06
N LYS A 654 3.86 11.26 23.93
CA LYS A 654 3.04 11.01 25.13
C LYS A 654 3.09 12.19 26.10
N ASP A 655 4.27 12.78 26.29
CA ASP A 655 4.49 13.85 27.25
C ASP A 655 4.38 15.22 26.59
N GLY A 656 3.62 16.11 27.22
CA GLY A 656 3.54 17.53 26.85
C GLY A 656 4.30 18.40 27.84
N ILE A 657 4.70 19.59 27.41
CA ILE A 657 5.38 20.54 28.29
C ILE A 657 4.33 21.48 28.88
N THR A 658 4.37 21.63 30.21
CA THR A 658 3.37 22.39 30.97
C THR A 658 3.98 23.69 31.48
N PHE A 659 3.29 24.80 31.24
CA PHE A 659 3.62 26.14 31.72
C PHE A 659 2.56 26.64 32.69
N VAL A 660 3.02 27.41 33.68
CA VAL A 660 2.17 28.09 34.66
C VAL A 660 2.38 29.59 34.47
N LYS A 661 1.30 30.35 34.32
CA LYS A 661 1.34 31.79 34.08
C LYS A 661 0.57 32.58 35.12
#